data_AF-A0A1I2U3I5-F1
#
_entry.id   AF-A0A1I2U3I5-F1
#
_cell.length_a   1.000
_cell.length_b   1.000
_cell.length_c   1.000
_cell.angle_alpha   90.00
_cell.angle_beta   90.00
_cell.angle_gamma   90.00
#
_symmetry.space_group_name_H-M   'P 1'
#
loop_
_entity.id
_entity.type
_entity.pdbx_description
1 polymer ?
#
loop_
_entity_poly.entity_id
_entity_poly.type
_entity_poly.pdbx_seq_one_letter_code
_entity_poly.pdbx_strand_id
1 'polypeptide(L)'
;MNMLTVLRKKLVSFFMLTSLTCTTIAGVQTTSVSAKESTKKATPTTATEIVRELKAGWNLGNSLDAVVKSHGYTLDSETLWNNPKVTKELIQSVKKNGFSSIRIPVTYYNHIDSNGVIDQRWLARVKEVVDYATDEDMYAIINVHHDAGLDRDYRWIYSDEATYETDKKNLTNLWSQIATYFKDADEKLLFESTNEIMDKDEHWGWDYKENFKVTAKLHNDFIKTVRKTGGKNADRFLVLPTYAACPDEEEIRQILNYKYDDTCKDHLIMSVHCYRKDEASINTIMDRLGKYSKEYNVPVIMDEFGTKSDLPDSQRASIAKKYVDKALKYNIGLFWWDNGSDYGLFDRHSAEVTHPEIVKELVTPYKSEDTSDSSKDSPATDETNKDSKDNKDSEETESTKESDSKSTESIPGIACWGDSITFGYLGDGVTYPNVLKDNLYKKGIDIPVINLGSCGETSISIAARSGGIKMVTTKNLTIPASTTPVDVDLLAEDGKKLNVMIYNDNVGVNECELCGVKGTLRLKVSQRPEYGYTFTRSKSGKAVSVAKGSVLTPYAANHYKDYINVVFIGTNGGYDNYEDLVKQQKAIINSRTKNTDKYLIVGMYCGGSDYFKAYDELMKKNYGDKYFNLREYLSKNGLKDAGLSPTDEDLKFISWGMVPKSLRFDDAHLTSTGYRVVGNAIYNKLDELGYFDDSKKDDSDAKDDDKKKDDSKDKSDEQKTDEKKSDDSKEQDEQHDVIPDEKNLIQFKDAGNGILLNDQLKITEKNTFSVKGTLKNIDTYQLLVHSNHIRLETQAGTGRVFVQGNGWSAETNHYLKAGQTFTFTQSPEGIFIDGEKIADVFYNYNFTDTWLKIDTNKIKLDYAALI
;
A
#
# COMPACT_ATOMS: atom_id res chain seq x y z
N MET A 1 49.03 3.66 62.25
CA MET A 1 48.48 4.87 62.89
C MET A 1 47.53 5.52 61.91
N ASN A 2 46.28 5.77 62.21
CA ASN A 2 45.35 5.19 63.16
C ASN A 2 44.00 5.54 62.53
N MET A 3 43.20 4.52 62.21
CA MET A 3 42.06 4.14 63.06
C MET A 3 41.01 5.24 63.03
N LEU A 4 39.85 5.04 62.44
CA LEU A 4 38.71 4.23 62.92
C LEU A 4 37.52 5.15 62.53
N THR A 5 36.40 4.75 61.97
CA THR A 5 35.63 3.51 62.15
C THR A 5 34.45 3.56 61.19
N VAL A 6 33.94 2.37 60.86
CA VAL A 6 32.49 2.05 60.70
C VAL A 6 31.84 2.50 59.37
N LEU A 7 31.30 1.61 58.51
CA LEU A 7 30.93 0.20 58.68
C LEU A 7 30.92 -0.53 57.31
N ARG A 8 31.52 -1.72 57.31
CA ARG A 8 31.50 -2.77 56.27
C ARG A 8 30.51 -3.87 56.68
N LYS A 9 29.95 -4.61 55.70
CA LYS A 9 29.96 -6.10 55.52
C LYS A 9 28.69 -6.54 54.74
N LYS A 10 28.80 -7.10 53.52
CA LYS A 10 29.22 -8.46 53.10
C LYS A 10 28.19 -9.55 53.45
N LEU A 11 27.89 -10.46 52.50
CA LEU A 11 28.26 -11.89 52.62
C LEU A 11 27.94 -12.75 51.39
N VAL A 12 28.89 -13.62 51.06
CA VAL A 12 28.81 -14.80 50.19
C VAL A 12 29.40 -15.98 51.00
N SER A 13 28.70 -17.12 50.98
CA SER A 13 29.11 -18.53 51.14
C SER A 13 29.63 -19.15 52.47
N PHE A 14 29.17 -20.41 52.63
CA PHE A 14 29.73 -21.59 53.33
C PHE A 14 29.42 -21.81 54.84
N PHE A 15 28.70 -22.90 55.19
CA PHE A 15 29.17 -24.01 56.05
C PHE A 15 28.15 -25.18 56.23
N MET A 16 28.72 -26.35 56.57
CA MET A 16 28.22 -27.74 56.67
C MET A 16 27.29 -28.15 57.86
N LEU A 17 26.41 -29.13 57.57
CA LEU A 17 26.12 -30.44 58.24
C LEU A 17 25.73 -30.58 59.75
N THR A 18 24.60 -31.28 60.00
CA THR A 18 24.29 -32.38 60.99
C THR A 18 23.06 -32.25 61.93
N SER A 19 22.41 -33.42 62.15
CA SER A 19 21.33 -33.88 63.09
C SER A 19 19.86 -33.85 62.59
N LEU A 20 19.23 -35.00 62.21
CA LEU A 20 18.53 -36.08 62.99
C LEU A 20 17.40 -35.53 63.91
N THR A 21 16.11 -35.93 63.93
CA THR A 21 15.37 -37.20 63.65
C THR A 21 13.83 -37.01 63.70
N CYS A 22 13.07 -37.93 63.05
CA CYS A 22 11.69 -38.42 63.31
C CYS A 22 10.47 -37.47 63.07
N THR A 23 9.33 -37.83 62.45
CA THR A 23 8.63 -39.14 62.32
C THR A 23 7.52 -39.09 61.22
N THR A 24 7.43 -40.12 60.36
CA THR A 24 6.24 -40.89 59.83
C THR A 24 4.88 -40.19 59.49
N ILE A 25 4.04 -40.52 58.48
CA ILE A 25 3.82 -41.61 57.48
C ILE A 25 2.81 -41.06 56.44
N ALA A 26 2.91 -41.43 55.15
CA ALA A 26 1.83 -41.97 54.29
C ALA A 26 2.18 -41.79 52.80
N GLY A 27 2.27 -42.90 52.07
CA GLY A 27 2.69 -42.93 50.67
C GLY A 27 1.59 -42.60 49.67
N VAL A 28 2.03 -42.07 48.52
CA VAL A 28 1.36 -42.22 47.23
C VAL A 28 2.46 -42.54 46.22
N GLN A 29 2.31 -43.66 45.50
CA GLN A 29 3.16 -44.03 44.38
C GLN A 29 2.96 -43.03 43.24
N THR A 30 4.02 -42.34 42.84
CA THR A 30 4.08 -41.69 41.52
C THR A 30 5.09 -42.44 40.67
N THR A 31 4.58 -43.05 39.61
CA THR A 31 5.32 -43.70 38.53
C THR A 31 6.38 -42.76 37.95
N SER A 32 7.64 -43.19 37.97
CA SER A 32 8.74 -42.52 37.28
C SER A 32 8.60 -42.72 35.77
N VAL A 33 8.17 -41.68 35.06
CA VAL A 33 8.37 -41.60 33.60
C VAL A 33 9.82 -41.20 33.38
N SER A 34 10.63 -42.13 32.87
CA SER A 34 11.96 -41.85 32.37
C SER A 34 11.85 -40.89 31.19
N ALA A 35 12.27 -39.65 31.35
CA ALA A 35 12.43 -38.72 30.24
C ALA A 35 13.50 -39.29 29.30
N LYS A 36 13.13 -39.57 28.05
CA LYS A 36 14.09 -39.79 26.96
C LYS A 36 14.88 -38.49 26.79
N GLU A 37 16.17 -38.50 27.09
CA GLU A 37 17.09 -37.47 26.61
C GLU A 37 16.96 -37.38 25.08
N SER A 38 16.46 -36.26 24.58
CA SER A 38 16.51 -35.95 23.15
C SER A 38 17.97 -35.73 22.79
N THR A 39 18.54 -36.62 21.99
CA THR A 39 19.83 -36.40 21.32
C THR A 39 19.75 -35.10 20.52
N LYS A 40 20.44 -34.04 20.98
CA LYS A 40 20.61 -32.81 20.19
C LYS A 40 21.23 -33.18 18.84
N LYS A 41 20.51 -32.92 17.74
CA LYS A 41 21.04 -33.04 16.38
C LYS A 41 22.29 -32.15 16.27
N ALA A 42 23.37 -32.66 15.67
CA ALA A 42 24.61 -31.90 15.53
C ALA A 42 24.36 -30.64 14.68
N THR A 43 24.85 -29.48 15.14
CA THR A 43 24.77 -28.22 14.39
C THR A 43 25.54 -28.36 13.07
N PRO A 44 24.94 -28.05 11.90
CA PRO A 44 25.64 -28.07 10.62
C PRO A 44 26.89 -27.19 10.63
N THR A 45 27.96 -27.65 9.97
CA THR A 45 29.26 -26.96 9.93
C THR A 45 29.68 -26.55 8.51
N THR A 46 28.92 -26.96 7.50
CA THR A 46 29.17 -26.64 6.09
C THR A 46 27.89 -26.20 5.38
N ALA A 47 28.04 -25.41 4.33
CA ALA A 47 26.94 -24.90 3.53
C ALA A 47 26.15 -26.06 2.88
N THR A 48 26.83 -27.15 2.52
CA THR A 48 26.18 -28.35 1.97
C THR A 48 25.27 -29.03 2.98
N GLU A 49 25.65 -29.05 4.26
CA GLU A 49 24.80 -29.57 5.34
C GLU A 49 23.61 -28.64 5.59
N ILE A 50 23.83 -27.32 5.64
CA ILE A 50 22.73 -26.35 5.80
C ILE A 50 21.71 -26.48 4.68
N VAL A 51 22.14 -26.56 3.41
CA VAL A 51 21.20 -26.65 2.27
C VAL A 51 20.33 -27.91 2.34
N ARG A 52 20.83 -29.02 2.90
CA ARG A 52 19.98 -30.21 3.19
C ARG A 52 18.92 -29.92 4.24
N GLU A 53 19.28 -29.16 5.27
CA GLU A 53 18.41 -28.83 6.40
C GLU A 53 17.38 -27.73 6.06
N LEU A 54 17.62 -26.91 5.03
CA LEU A 54 16.65 -25.91 4.55
C LEU A 54 15.33 -26.57 4.07
N LYS A 55 15.41 -27.81 3.55
CA LYS A 55 14.31 -28.60 2.95
C LYS A 55 13.39 -27.72 2.07
N ALA A 56 12.10 -27.65 2.40
CA ALA A 56 11.14 -26.76 1.75
C ALA A 56 11.10 -25.39 2.44
N GLY A 57 11.35 -24.35 1.66
CA GLY A 57 11.32 -22.96 2.07
C GLY A 57 10.11 -22.18 1.54
N TRP A 58 9.80 -21.08 2.21
CA TRP A 58 8.73 -20.15 1.87
C TRP A 58 9.26 -18.71 1.87
N ASN A 59 8.91 -17.90 0.87
CA ASN A 59 9.24 -16.47 0.86
C ASN A 59 8.10 -15.66 1.47
N LEU A 60 8.45 -14.74 2.37
CA LEU A 60 7.57 -13.70 2.87
C LEU A 60 7.57 -12.49 1.92
N GLY A 61 7.21 -12.70 0.65
CA GLY A 61 7.25 -11.66 -0.38
C GLY A 61 6.19 -10.58 -0.19
N ASN A 62 6.42 -9.40 -0.76
CA ASN A 62 5.58 -8.22 -0.64
C ASN A 62 5.22 -7.83 0.81
N SER A 63 6.14 -8.06 1.75
CA SER A 63 6.05 -7.64 3.15
C SER A 63 7.16 -6.64 3.43
N LEU A 64 8.25 -7.02 4.11
CA LEU A 64 9.35 -6.12 4.48
C LEU A 64 10.18 -5.65 3.26
N ASP A 65 9.99 -6.27 2.10
CA ASP A 65 10.48 -5.82 0.81
C ASP A 65 9.67 -4.69 0.19
N ALA A 66 8.41 -4.50 0.60
CA ALA A 66 7.55 -3.49 0.02
C ALA A 66 8.16 -2.08 0.16
N VAL A 67 8.14 -1.35 -0.95
CA VAL A 67 8.85 -0.08 -1.10
C VAL A 67 8.01 0.85 -1.97
N VAL A 68 7.96 2.12 -1.57
CA VAL A 68 7.37 3.20 -2.37
C VAL A 68 8.26 4.42 -2.14
N LYS A 69 9.16 4.73 -3.08
CA LYS A 69 10.17 5.79 -2.88
C LYS A 69 9.56 7.13 -2.48
N SER A 70 8.43 7.48 -3.08
CA SER A 70 7.69 8.71 -2.82
C SER A 70 7.07 8.77 -1.41
N HIS A 71 6.78 7.61 -0.81
CA HIS A 71 6.23 7.49 0.55
C HIS A 71 7.20 8.00 1.64
N GLY A 72 8.48 8.14 1.31
CA GLY A 72 9.49 8.74 2.19
C GLY A 72 9.93 7.81 3.32
N TYR A 73 10.62 8.37 4.31
CA TYR A 73 11.21 7.58 5.40
C TYR A 73 10.16 7.25 6.48
N THR A 74 9.60 6.04 6.48
CA THR A 74 8.54 5.60 7.40
C THR A 74 8.77 4.16 7.88
N LEU A 75 7.96 3.65 8.82
CA LEU A 75 8.09 2.27 9.35
C LEU A 75 6.95 1.34 8.91
N ASP A 76 5.95 1.87 8.23
CA ASP A 76 4.76 1.15 7.74
C ASP A 76 4.97 0.49 6.37
N SER A 77 6.20 0.54 5.84
CA SER A 77 6.59 -0.04 4.56
C SER A 77 6.10 -1.47 4.36
N GLU A 78 6.12 -2.30 5.43
CA GLU A 78 5.71 -3.71 5.35
C GLU A 78 4.26 -3.95 4.93
N THR A 79 3.43 -2.89 4.90
CA THR A 79 2.01 -2.94 4.52
C THR A 79 1.68 -2.20 3.23
N LEU A 80 2.66 -1.57 2.58
CA LEU A 80 2.42 -0.70 1.42
C LEU A 80 1.91 -1.47 0.18
N TRP A 81 2.19 -2.76 0.09
CA TRP A 81 1.77 -3.62 -1.03
C TRP A 81 0.62 -4.56 -0.64
N ASN A 82 -0.33 -4.05 0.15
CA ASN A 82 -1.61 -4.68 0.51
C ASN A 82 -1.54 -5.92 1.40
N ASN A 83 -0.35 -6.31 1.88
CA ASN A 83 -0.23 -7.35 2.89
C ASN A 83 -0.41 -6.76 4.30
N PRO A 84 -0.98 -7.51 5.26
CA PRO A 84 -0.99 -7.10 6.65
C PRO A 84 0.43 -7.15 7.23
N LYS A 85 0.62 -6.44 8.36
CA LYS A 85 1.80 -6.58 9.19
C LYS A 85 2.03 -8.05 9.53
N VAL A 86 3.27 -8.52 9.38
CA VAL A 86 3.63 -9.92 9.61
C VAL A 86 3.44 -10.28 11.09
N THR A 87 2.70 -11.36 11.36
CA THR A 87 2.41 -11.84 12.70
C THR A 87 3.17 -13.13 13.03
N LYS A 88 3.34 -13.43 14.33
CA LYS A 88 3.95 -14.70 14.76
C LYS A 88 3.08 -15.89 14.36
N GLU A 89 1.76 -15.72 14.41
CA GLU A 89 0.76 -16.73 14.05
C GLU A 89 0.91 -17.18 12.58
N LEU A 90 1.21 -16.25 11.66
CA LEU A 90 1.47 -16.59 10.27
C LEU A 90 2.70 -17.51 10.15
N ILE A 91 3.81 -17.15 10.80
CA ILE A 91 5.05 -17.94 10.75
C ILE A 91 4.86 -19.31 11.41
N GLN A 92 4.11 -19.38 12.51
CA GLN A 92 3.71 -20.64 13.14
C GLN A 92 2.86 -21.50 12.20
N SER A 93 1.95 -20.91 11.43
CA SER A 93 1.17 -21.65 10.43
C SER A 93 2.06 -22.19 9.30
N VAL A 94 3.01 -21.39 8.82
CA VAL A 94 4.00 -21.83 7.82
C VAL A 94 4.80 -23.02 8.35
N LYS A 95 5.34 -22.95 9.58
CA LYS A 95 6.02 -24.08 10.25
C LYS A 95 5.12 -25.30 10.37
N LYS A 96 3.91 -25.12 10.91
CA LYS A 96 2.92 -26.19 11.13
C LYS A 96 2.59 -26.95 9.85
N ASN A 97 2.61 -26.26 8.71
CA ASN A 97 2.34 -26.86 7.41
C ASN A 97 3.56 -27.53 6.76
N GLY A 98 4.71 -27.54 7.42
CA GLY A 98 5.86 -28.39 7.09
C GLY A 98 7.01 -27.69 6.39
N PHE A 99 6.98 -26.37 6.26
CA PHE A 99 8.16 -25.60 5.86
C PHE A 99 9.18 -25.54 7.01
N SER A 100 10.46 -25.67 6.67
CA SER A 100 11.57 -25.62 7.65
C SER A 100 12.43 -24.38 7.51
N SER A 101 12.25 -23.62 6.43
CA SER A 101 12.97 -22.39 6.18
C SER A 101 12.05 -21.29 5.66
N ILE A 102 12.43 -20.05 5.92
CA ILE A 102 11.78 -18.85 5.43
C ILE A 102 12.82 -17.92 4.84
N ARG A 103 12.53 -17.34 3.67
CA ARG A 103 13.24 -16.18 3.16
C ARG A 103 12.39 -14.96 3.42
N ILE A 104 13.01 -13.93 3.99
CA ILE A 104 12.40 -12.67 4.41
C ILE A 104 13.08 -11.58 3.56
N PRO A 105 12.55 -11.31 2.35
CA PRO A 105 12.94 -10.15 1.55
C PRO A 105 12.83 -8.86 2.35
N VAL A 106 13.86 -8.01 2.33
CA VAL A 106 13.84 -6.70 3.02
C VAL A 106 14.39 -5.60 2.13
N THR A 107 13.65 -4.51 1.98
CA THR A 107 14.12 -3.28 1.33
C THR A 107 14.41 -2.22 2.38
N TYR A 108 15.53 -1.50 2.24
CA TYR A 108 15.98 -0.51 3.23
C TYR A 108 15.84 0.93 2.76
N TYR A 109 15.59 1.19 1.47
CA TYR A 109 15.50 2.54 0.90
C TYR A 109 14.65 3.53 1.73
N ASN A 110 13.40 3.16 2.06
CA ASN A 110 12.50 3.99 2.88
C ASN A 110 12.88 4.03 4.38
N HIS A 111 14.01 3.44 4.76
CA HIS A 111 14.45 3.30 6.15
C HIS A 111 15.90 3.73 6.34
N ILE A 112 16.47 4.48 5.38
CA ILE A 112 17.82 5.03 5.47
C ILE A 112 17.76 6.57 5.50
N ASP A 113 18.44 7.18 6.47
CA ASP A 113 18.54 8.64 6.57
C ASP A 113 19.52 9.23 5.54
N SER A 114 19.63 10.56 5.48
CA SER A 114 20.54 11.24 4.55
C SER A 114 22.03 10.93 4.76
N ASN A 115 22.40 10.36 5.93
CA ASN A 115 23.77 9.95 6.25
C ASN A 115 24.02 8.48 5.91
N GLY A 116 23.02 7.76 5.39
CA GLY A 116 23.12 6.33 5.13
C GLY A 116 22.84 5.47 6.36
N VAL A 117 22.30 6.00 7.45
CA VAL A 117 22.01 5.24 8.67
C VAL A 117 20.63 4.60 8.58
N ILE A 118 20.56 3.29 8.82
CA ILE A 118 19.29 2.54 8.83
C ILE A 118 18.53 2.84 10.13
N ASP A 119 17.22 3.06 10.04
CA ASP A 119 16.35 3.20 11.21
C ASP A 119 16.50 1.98 12.13
N GLN A 120 16.90 2.22 13.37
CA GLN A 120 17.05 1.14 14.34
C GLN A 120 15.71 0.45 14.66
N ARG A 121 14.59 1.15 14.49
CA ARG A 121 13.25 0.56 14.64
C ARG A 121 12.90 -0.36 13.48
N TRP A 122 13.40 -0.07 12.27
CA TRP A 122 13.23 -0.98 11.14
C TRP A 122 14.07 -2.24 11.32
N LEU A 123 15.34 -2.10 11.75
CA LEU A 123 16.18 -3.26 12.09
C LEU A 123 15.57 -4.10 13.23
N ALA A 124 14.97 -3.46 14.23
CA ALA A 124 14.24 -4.15 15.29
C ALA A 124 13.03 -4.91 14.75
N ARG A 125 12.29 -4.33 13.79
CA ARG A 125 11.15 -4.99 13.16
C ARG A 125 11.57 -6.18 12.28
N VAL A 126 12.63 -6.03 11.49
CA VAL A 126 13.22 -7.14 10.72
C VAL A 126 13.64 -8.26 11.69
N LYS A 127 14.28 -7.90 12.80
CA LYS A 127 14.69 -8.88 13.83
C LYS A 127 13.49 -9.58 14.47
N GLU A 128 12.43 -8.86 14.80
CA GLU A 128 11.21 -9.45 15.34
C GLU A 128 10.65 -10.55 14.42
N VAL A 129 10.64 -10.32 13.10
CA VAL A 129 10.15 -11.34 12.13
C VAL A 129 11.15 -12.49 11.96
N VAL A 130 12.45 -12.23 12.00
CA VAL A 130 13.48 -13.28 12.06
C VAL A 130 13.34 -14.14 13.32
N ASP A 131 13.06 -13.51 14.46
CA ASP A 131 12.87 -14.18 15.74
C ASP A 131 11.62 -15.06 15.72
N TYR A 132 10.53 -14.63 15.06
CA TYR A 132 9.34 -15.50 14.86
C TYR A 132 9.68 -16.82 14.17
N ALA A 133 10.62 -16.81 13.21
CA ALA A 133 11.03 -18.01 12.51
C ALA A 133 11.99 -18.87 13.33
N THR A 134 13.01 -18.25 13.93
CA THR A 134 14.05 -18.96 14.67
C THR A 134 13.54 -19.52 16.00
N ASP A 135 12.59 -18.86 16.67
CA ASP A 135 11.86 -19.39 17.83
C ASP A 135 11.10 -20.69 17.49
N GLU A 136 10.64 -20.83 16.24
CA GLU A 136 9.96 -22.02 15.71
C GLU A 136 10.93 -23.03 15.07
N ASP A 137 12.22 -22.91 15.40
CA ASP A 137 13.30 -23.77 14.93
C ASP A 137 13.45 -23.77 13.39
N MET A 138 13.03 -22.70 12.70
CA MET A 138 13.19 -22.53 11.25
C MET A 138 14.51 -21.81 10.90
N TYR A 139 15.03 -22.08 9.71
CA TYR A 139 16.08 -21.24 9.11
C TYR A 139 15.48 -19.97 8.53
N ALA A 140 16.16 -18.84 8.69
CA ALA A 140 15.74 -17.55 8.14
C ALA A 140 16.82 -16.99 7.21
N ILE A 141 16.44 -16.49 6.03
CA ILE A 141 17.33 -15.76 5.12
C ILE A 141 16.83 -14.32 5.02
N ILE A 142 17.68 -13.34 5.34
CA ILE A 142 17.41 -11.92 5.07
C ILE A 142 18.38 -11.39 4.01
N ASN A 143 17.95 -10.38 3.28
CA ASN A 143 18.73 -9.79 2.18
C ASN A 143 18.61 -8.28 2.12
N VAL A 144 19.13 -7.72 1.02
CA VAL A 144 18.89 -6.36 0.52
C VAL A 144 18.12 -6.52 -0.80
N HIS A 145 16.81 -6.24 -0.79
CA HIS A 145 15.88 -6.71 -1.82
C HIS A 145 15.71 -5.74 -3.00
N HIS A 146 14.71 -4.85 -2.97
CA HIS A 146 14.47 -3.91 -4.06
C HIS A 146 15.46 -2.73 -4.08
N ASP A 147 16.38 -2.66 -3.12
CA ASP A 147 17.53 -1.76 -3.19
C ASP A 147 18.46 -2.10 -4.38
N ALA A 148 18.53 -3.37 -4.78
CA ALA A 148 19.37 -3.87 -5.87
C ALA A 148 18.59 -4.62 -7.00
N GLY A 149 17.36 -5.07 -6.72
CA GLY A 149 16.56 -5.93 -7.61
C GLY A 149 16.15 -5.35 -8.96
N LEU A 150 15.33 -6.11 -9.71
CA LEU A 150 15.00 -5.81 -11.11
C LEU A 150 14.18 -4.53 -11.31
N ASP A 151 13.42 -4.10 -10.31
CA ASP A 151 12.51 -2.96 -10.47
C ASP A 151 13.28 -1.62 -10.51
N ARG A 152 13.21 -0.95 -11.67
CA ARG A 152 13.86 0.35 -11.94
C ARG A 152 13.38 1.45 -11.02
N ASP A 153 12.13 1.37 -10.59
CA ASP A 153 11.52 2.41 -9.77
C ASP A 153 12.12 2.38 -8.36
N TYR A 154 12.65 1.23 -7.91
CA TYR A 154 13.10 1.03 -6.53
C TYR A 154 14.62 0.90 -6.39
N ARG A 155 15.31 0.24 -7.32
CA ARG A 155 16.75 -0.02 -7.16
C ARG A 155 17.60 1.24 -7.17
N TRP A 156 18.73 1.16 -6.48
CA TRP A 156 19.73 2.23 -6.35
C TRP A 156 21.15 1.69 -6.09
N ILE A 157 21.32 0.37 -6.05
CA ILE A 157 22.59 -0.36 -6.03
C ILE A 157 22.63 -1.22 -7.30
N TYR A 158 23.69 -1.06 -8.10
CA TYR A 158 23.80 -1.69 -9.42
C TYR A 158 25.07 -2.54 -9.55
N SER A 159 25.00 -3.54 -10.42
CA SER A 159 26.14 -4.35 -10.85
C SER A 159 26.75 -3.78 -12.14
N ASP A 160 27.22 -2.54 -12.06
CA ASP A 160 27.77 -1.78 -13.17
C ASP A 160 29.20 -1.31 -12.86
N GLU A 161 30.16 -1.56 -13.75
CA GLU A 161 31.56 -1.20 -13.53
C GLU A 161 31.73 0.33 -13.44
N ALA A 162 30.93 1.11 -14.18
CA ALA A 162 30.99 2.57 -14.15
C ALA A 162 30.59 3.16 -12.80
N THR A 163 29.73 2.48 -12.04
CA THR A 163 29.28 2.94 -10.71
C THR A 163 29.73 2.09 -9.55
N TYR A 164 30.56 1.07 -9.81
CA TYR A 164 31.05 0.10 -8.83
C TYR A 164 31.49 0.71 -7.50
N GLU A 165 32.29 1.78 -7.46
CA GLU A 165 32.75 2.38 -6.21
C GLU A 165 31.60 3.00 -5.38
N THR A 166 30.58 3.55 -6.05
CA THR A 166 29.38 4.08 -5.39
C THR A 166 28.50 2.94 -4.88
N ASP A 167 28.25 1.94 -5.73
CA ASP A 167 27.42 0.78 -5.40
C ASP A 167 28.03 -0.06 -4.28
N LYS A 168 29.35 -0.26 -4.32
CA LYS A 168 30.14 -0.85 -3.24
C LYS A 168 29.96 -0.09 -1.94
N LYS A 169 30.11 1.24 -1.95
CA LYS A 169 29.95 2.06 -0.75
C LYS A 169 28.54 1.91 -0.17
N ASN A 170 27.52 1.94 -1.02
CA ASN A 170 26.13 1.79 -0.62
C ASN A 170 25.85 0.40 -0.01
N LEU A 171 26.24 -0.66 -0.72
CA LEU A 171 26.06 -2.04 -0.29
C LEU A 171 26.79 -2.34 1.02
N THR A 172 28.07 -1.96 1.12
CA THR A 172 28.87 -2.19 2.34
C THR A 172 28.39 -1.33 3.51
N ASN A 173 27.84 -0.15 3.26
CA ASN A 173 27.22 0.67 4.31
C ASN A 173 25.98 -0.03 4.90
N LEU A 174 25.08 -0.57 4.07
CA LEU A 174 23.92 -1.35 4.55
C LEU A 174 24.38 -2.57 5.34
N TRP A 175 25.24 -3.40 4.74
CA TRP A 175 25.66 -4.65 5.35
C TRP A 175 26.49 -4.47 6.61
N SER A 176 27.26 -3.38 6.73
CA SER A 176 27.98 -3.10 7.97
C SER A 176 27.02 -2.89 9.15
N GLN A 177 25.89 -2.22 8.91
CA GLN A 177 24.87 -1.94 9.92
C GLN A 177 24.02 -3.18 10.22
N ILE A 178 23.52 -3.84 9.17
CA ILE A 178 22.72 -5.08 9.29
C ILE A 178 23.53 -6.16 10.01
N ALA A 179 24.74 -6.47 9.54
CA ALA A 179 25.57 -7.50 10.16
C ALA A 179 25.92 -7.14 11.61
N THR A 180 26.22 -5.88 11.91
CA THR A 180 26.48 -5.45 13.30
C THR A 180 25.27 -5.64 14.19
N TYR A 181 24.06 -5.29 13.72
CA TYR A 181 22.82 -5.44 14.48
C TYR A 181 22.50 -6.91 14.77
N PHE A 182 22.69 -7.79 13.79
CA PHE A 182 22.43 -9.22 13.88
C PHE A 182 23.65 -10.06 14.31
N LYS A 183 24.68 -9.42 14.88
CA LYS A 183 25.97 -10.06 15.20
C LYS A 183 25.86 -11.30 16.09
N ASP A 184 24.92 -11.27 17.03
CA ASP A 184 24.71 -12.34 18.02
C ASP A 184 23.47 -13.20 17.72
N ALA A 185 22.78 -12.93 16.61
CA ALA A 185 21.60 -13.68 16.18
C ALA A 185 21.95 -15.16 15.91
N ASP A 186 20.98 -16.04 16.12
CA ASP A 186 21.07 -17.49 15.97
C ASP A 186 21.77 -17.96 14.68
N GLU A 187 22.45 -19.10 14.73
CA GLU A 187 23.13 -19.73 13.58
C GLU A 187 22.17 -20.09 12.43
N LYS A 188 20.86 -20.21 12.70
CA LYS A 188 19.83 -20.43 11.70
C LYS A 188 19.52 -19.20 10.83
N LEU A 189 20.06 -18.03 11.16
CA LEU A 189 19.97 -16.84 10.32
C LEU A 189 21.11 -16.79 9.29
N LEU A 190 20.74 -16.69 8.03
CA LEU A 190 21.61 -16.55 6.86
C LEU A 190 21.48 -15.15 6.27
N PHE A 191 22.55 -14.66 5.63
CA PHE A 191 22.53 -13.40 4.88
C PHE A 191 22.72 -13.64 3.38
N GLU A 192 21.81 -13.15 2.57
CA GLU A 192 21.92 -13.12 1.11
C GLU A 192 22.32 -11.72 0.66
N SER A 193 23.38 -11.57 -0.14
CA SER A 193 24.00 -10.26 -0.41
C SER A 193 23.06 -9.21 -1.01
N THR A 194 22.27 -9.58 -2.01
CA THR A 194 21.36 -8.72 -2.77
C THR A 194 20.23 -9.56 -3.38
N ASN A 195 19.11 -8.97 -3.77
CA ASN A 195 18.15 -9.62 -4.67
C ASN A 195 18.40 -9.19 -6.13
N GLU A 196 18.35 -10.14 -7.06
CA GLU A 196 18.30 -9.95 -8.53
C GLU A 196 19.12 -8.77 -9.10
N ILE A 197 20.34 -8.55 -8.61
CA ILE A 197 21.12 -7.38 -8.98
C ILE A 197 21.46 -7.36 -10.48
N MET A 198 21.25 -6.19 -11.10
CA MET A 198 21.59 -5.92 -12.49
C MET A 198 22.37 -4.61 -12.63
N ASP A 199 22.92 -4.38 -13.81
CA ASP A 199 23.43 -3.08 -14.19
C ASP A 199 22.29 -2.04 -14.38
N LYS A 200 22.67 -0.78 -14.55
CA LYS A 200 21.68 0.33 -14.64
C LYS A 200 20.74 0.20 -15.83
N ASP A 201 21.25 -0.35 -16.92
CA ASP A 201 20.57 -0.39 -18.22
C ASP A 201 19.81 -1.71 -18.47
N GLU A 202 19.81 -2.65 -17.52
CA GLU A 202 19.08 -3.92 -17.60
C GLU A 202 19.51 -4.81 -18.75
N HIS A 203 20.82 -4.98 -18.91
CA HIS A 203 21.31 -5.87 -19.93
C HIS A 203 21.02 -7.32 -19.54
N TRP A 204 20.02 -7.91 -20.20
CA TRP A 204 19.64 -9.33 -20.13
C TRP A 204 20.49 -10.23 -21.07
N GLY A 205 21.50 -9.64 -21.71
CA GLY A 205 22.24 -10.22 -22.84
C GLY A 205 23.64 -10.75 -22.50
N TRP A 206 24.03 -11.79 -23.23
CA TRP A 206 25.31 -12.51 -23.12
C TRP A 206 26.55 -11.70 -23.54
N ASP A 207 26.34 -10.55 -24.17
CA ASP A 207 27.36 -9.66 -24.72
C ASP A 207 28.05 -8.79 -23.67
N TYR A 208 27.52 -8.74 -22.43
CA TYR A 208 28.00 -7.84 -21.38
C TYR A 208 28.68 -8.56 -20.18
N LYS A 209 29.67 -9.41 -20.47
CA LYS A 209 30.41 -10.22 -19.48
C LYS A 209 31.09 -9.46 -18.35
N GLU A 210 31.29 -8.15 -18.51
CA GLU A 210 31.92 -7.32 -17.48
C GLU A 210 31.02 -7.17 -16.25
N ASN A 211 29.71 -7.03 -16.42
CA ASN A 211 28.75 -6.83 -15.32
C ASN A 211 28.63 -8.05 -14.41
N PHE A 212 28.77 -9.27 -14.94
CA PHE A 212 28.79 -10.50 -14.12
C PHE A 212 29.96 -10.52 -13.13
N LYS A 213 31.12 -9.98 -13.54
CA LYS A 213 32.28 -9.84 -12.66
C LYS A 213 32.08 -8.76 -11.62
N VAL A 214 31.31 -7.71 -11.93
CA VAL A 214 30.93 -6.68 -10.95
C VAL A 214 30.07 -7.28 -9.84
N THR A 215 29.11 -8.14 -10.18
CA THR A 215 28.32 -8.87 -9.16
C THR A 215 29.24 -9.65 -8.22
N ALA A 216 30.18 -10.42 -8.76
CA ALA A 216 31.13 -11.17 -7.95
C ALA A 216 32.06 -10.29 -7.10
N LYS A 217 32.48 -9.12 -7.63
CA LYS A 217 33.23 -8.10 -6.86
C LYS A 217 32.40 -7.59 -5.67
N LEU A 218 31.15 -7.22 -5.90
CA LEU A 218 30.22 -6.75 -4.86
C LEU A 218 29.94 -7.83 -3.80
N HIS A 219 29.77 -9.09 -4.21
CA HIS A 219 29.67 -10.23 -3.28
C HIS A 219 30.92 -10.36 -2.41
N ASN A 220 32.10 -10.17 -2.97
CA ASN A 220 33.34 -10.21 -2.19
C ASN A 220 33.44 -9.03 -1.19
N ASP A 221 32.97 -7.84 -1.57
CA ASP A 221 32.88 -6.69 -0.67
C ASP A 221 31.87 -6.93 0.47
N PHE A 222 30.73 -7.56 0.16
CA PHE A 222 29.74 -8.02 1.14
C PHE A 222 30.34 -9.02 2.14
N ILE A 223 30.97 -10.09 1.65
CA ILE A 223 31.62 -11.13 2.48
C ILE A 223 32.60 -10.47 3.47
N LYS A 224 33.52 -9.65 2.96
CA LYS A 224 34.50 -8.93 3.79
C LYS A 224 33.84 -8.06 4.85
N THR A 225 32.78 -7.36 4.47
CA THR A 225 32.03 -6.48 5.37
C THR A 225 31.40 -7.28 6.51
N VAL A 226 30.70 -8.37 6.20
CA VAL A 226 30.05 -9.23 7.20
C VAL A 226 31.10 -9.86 8.13
N ARG A 227 32.14 -10.50 7.56
CA ARG A 227 33.19 -11.17 8.36
C ARG A 227 33.90 -10.22 9.32
N LYS A 228 34.14 -8.97 8.89
CA LYS A 228 34.79 -7.93 9.72
C LYS A 228 34.01 -7.60 10.99
N THR A 229 32.70 -7.81 11.03
CA THR A 229 31.90 -7.53 12.24
C THR A 229 32.16 -8.53 13.38
N GLY A 230 32.72 -9.71 13.08
CA GLY A 230 33.05 -10.77 14.05
C GLY A 230 31.82 -11.35 14.75
N GLY A 231 32.01 -11.96 15.93
CA GLY A 231 30.92 -12.68 16.62
C GLY A 231 30.44 -13.88 15.80
N LYS A 232 29.14 -14.17 15.80
CA LYS A 232 28.56 -15.25 14.97
C LYS A 232 28.59 -14.94 13.48
N ASN A 233 28.94 -13.72 13.07
CA ASN A 233 29.11 -13.41 11.66
C ASN A 233 30.47 -13.88 11.10
N ALA A 234 31.42 -14.26 11.96
CA ALA A 234 32.71 -14.81 11.53
C ALA A 234 32.54 -16.13 10.76
N ASP A 235 31.48 -16.89 11.09
CA ASP A 235 31.11 -18.18 10.54
C ASP A 235 29.65 -18.25 10.10
N ARG A 236 28.93 -17.13 9.95
CA ARG A 236 27.56 -17.13 9.40
C ARG A 236 27.57 -17.59 7.94
N PHE A 237 26.63 -18.44 7.56
CA PHE A 237 26.42 -18.84 6.17
C PHE A 237 25.93 -17.66 5.32
N LEU A 238 26.51 -17.49 4.13
CA LEU A 238 26.23 -16.39 3.22
C LEU A 238 25.73 -16.91 1.88
N VAL A 239 24.67 -16.29 1.36
CA VAL A 239 24.04 -16.63 0.08
C VAL A 239 24.43 -15.57 -0.96
N LEU A 240 24.84 -16.05 -2.14
CA LEU A 240 25.39 -15.24 -3.23
C LEU A 240 24.55 -15.50 -4.51
N PRO A 241 23.62 -14.61 -4.87
CA PRO A 241 22.81 -14.77 -6.07
C PRO A 241 23.66 -14.62 -7.34
N THR A 242 23.21 -15.20 -8.45
CA THR A 242 23.74 -14.84 -9.77
C THR A 242 23.27 -13.45 -10.22
N TYR A 243 23.91 -12.90 -11.25
CA TYR A 243 23.44 -11.68 -11.90
C TYR A 243 21.99 -11.86 -12.37
N ALA A 244 21.11 -10.90 -12.03
CA ALA A 244 19.65 -11.00 -12.20
C ALA A 244 18.99 -12.24 -11.54
N ALA A 245 19.68 -12.89 -10.60
CA ALA A 245 19.37 -14.24 -10.11
C ALA A 245 19.13 -15.26 -11.24
N CYS A 246 19.73 -15.04 -12.41
CA CYS A 246 19.50 -15.85 -13.60
C CYS A 246 20.14 -17.25 -13.46
N PRO A 247 19.42 -18.33 -13.78
CA PRO A 247 19.96 -19.69 -13.74
C PRO A 247 20.69 -20.09 -15.04
N ASP A 248 21.14 -19.12 -15.82
CA ASP A 248 21.88 -19.37 -17.05
C ASP A 248 23.34 -19.74 -16.80
N GLU A 249 23.86 -20.54 -17.72
CA GLU A 249 25.10 -21.30 -17.52
C GLU A 249 26.32 -20.40 -17.33
N GLU A 250 26.40 -19.30 -18.06
CA GLU A 250 27.55 -18.43 -17.97
C GLU A 250 27.54 -17.63 -16.67
N GLU A 251 26.37 -17.14 -16.25
CA GLU A 251 26.14 -16.41 -15.01
C GLU A 251 26.52 -17.28 -13.81
N ILE A 252 26.04 -18.53 -13.78
CA ILE A 252 26.45 -19.54 -12.79
C ILE A 252 27.96 -19.72 -12.79
N ARG A 253 28.57 -19.94 -13.97
CA ARG A 253 30.01 -20.18 -14.08
C ARG A 253 30.83 -18.96 -13.66
N GLN A 254 30.40 -17.74 -13.95
CA GLN A 254 31.13 -16.54 -13.57
C GLN A 254 31.15 -16.36 -12.05
N ILE A 255 30.02 -16.58 -11.38
CA ILE A 255 29.93 -16.52 -9.92
C ILE A 255 30.73 -17.63 -9.26
N LEU A 256 30.65 -18.87 -9.76
CA LEU A 256 31.33 -20.03 -9.17
C LEU A 256 32.83 -20.10 -9.46
N ASN A 257 33.30 -19.56 -10.59
CA ASN A 257 34.73 -19.46 -10.90
C ASN A 257 35.41 -18.28 -10.20
N TYR A 258 34.64 -17.35 -9.62
CA TYR A 258 35.22 -16.18 -8.98
C TYR A 258 35.91 -16.56 -7.66
N LYS A 259 37.06 -15.93 -7.40
CA LYS A 259 37.79 -16.13 -6.14
C LYS A 259 37.25 -15.18 -5.06
N TYR A 260 36.44 -15.71 -4.16
CA TYR A 260 36.02 -15.00 -2.96
C TYR A 260 37.10 -15.05 -1.87
N ASP A 261 37.24 -13.95 -1.15
CA ASP A 261 38.17 -13.77 -0.03
C ASP A 261 37.41 -13.98 1.29
N ASP A 262 36.75 -15.14 1.40
CA ASP A 262 36.07 -15.54 2.64
C ASP A 262 37.08 -16.15 3.61
N THR A 263 37.09 -15.64 4.83
CA THR A 263 37.89 -16.17 5.94
C THR A 263 37.30 -17.46 6.51
N CYS A 264 36.02 -17.76 6.25
CA CYS A 264 35.35 -18.99 6.64
C CYS A 264 35.17 -19.92 5.42
N LYS A 265 35.77 -21.11 5.47
CA LYS A 265 35.66 -22.07 4.36
C LYS A 265 34.30 -22.77 4.38
N ASP A 266 33.81 -23.12 3.20
CA ASP A 266 32.59 -23.94 3.04
C ASP A 266 31.32 -23.30 3.63
N HIS A 267 31.25 -21.96 3.71
CA HIS A 267 30.10 -21.22 4.25
C HIS A 267 29.35 -20.36 3.20
N LEU A 268 29.67 -20.55 1.92
CA LEU A 268 29.03 -19.85 0.81
C LEU A 268 28.03 -20.76 0.10
N ILE A 269 26.87 -20.19 -0.24
CA ILE A 269 25.77 -20.82 -0.97
C ILE A 269 25.50 -19.97 -2.21
N MET A 270 25.33 -20.57 -3.38
CA MET A 270 24.89 -19.83 -4.58
C MET A 270 23.36 -19.85 -4.67
N SER A 271 22.74 -18.76 -5.11
CA SER A 271 21.29 -18.72 -5.35
C SER A 271 20.87 -18.23 -6.74
N VAL A 272 19.68 -18.64 -7.16
CA VAL A 272 19.07 -18.35 -8.46
C VAL A 272 17.55 -18.35 -8.35
N HIS A 273 16.86 -17.66 -9.25
CA HIS A 273 15.40 -17.66 -9.36
C HIS A 273 14.93 -18.44 -10.59
N CYS A 274 13.73 -19.03 -10.53
CA CYS A 274 13.13 -19.65 -11.72
C CYS A 274 11.60 -19.70 -11.68
N TYR A 275 10.96 -19.08 -12.69
CA TYR A 275 9.51 -19.08 -12.84
C TYR A 275 9.03 -19.82 -14.11
N ARG A 276 9.81 -20.79 -14.60
CA ARG A 276 9.45 -21.60 -15.78
C ARG A 276 8.34 -22.60 -15.42
N LYS A 277 7.46 -22.88 -16.39
CA LYS A 277 6.27 -23.74 -16.20
C LYS A 277 6.38 -25.07 -16.96
N ASP A 278 7.15 -25.10 -18.05
CA ASP A 278 7.32 -26.27 -18.88
C ASP A 278 8.42 -27.21 -18.37
N GLU A 279 8.18 -28.50 -18.50
CA GLU A 279 9.05 -29.53 -17.93
C GLU A 279 10.44 -29.58 -18.58
N ALA A 280 10.55 -29.29 -19.87
CA ALA A 280 11.83 -29.31 -20.57
C ALA A 280 12.78 -28.22 -20.04
N SER A 281 12.27 -27.01 -19.86
CA SER A 281 13.03 -25.89 -19.28
C SER A 281 13.39 -26.16 -17.82
N ILE A 282 12.44 -26.64 -17.01
CA ILE A 282 12.69 -27.01 -15.61
C ILE A 282 13.80 -28.06 -15.53
N ASN A 283 13.71 -29.12 -16.32
CA ASN A 283 14.71 -30.18 -16.35
C ASN A 283 16.09 -29.64 -16.74
N THR A 284 16.15 -28.84 -17.82
CA THR A 284 17.40 -28.25 -18.31
C THR A 284 18.08 -27.40 -17.24
N ILE A 285 17.30 -26.51 -16.59
CA ILE A 285 17.81 -25.61 -15.55
C ILE A 285 18.25 -26.40 -14.32
N MET A 286 17.43 -27.31 -13.80
CA MET A 286 17.77 -28.05 -12.58
C MET A 286 18.94 -29.02 -12.79
N ASP A 287 19.04 -29.67 -13.96
CA ASP A 287 20.18 -30.52 -14.30
C ASP A 287 21.47 -29.69 -14.43
N ARG A 288 21.39 -28.47 -14.97
CA ARG A 288 22.50 -27.51 -15.03
C ARG A 288 22.94 -27.09 -13.62
N LEU A 289 22.01 -26.72 -12.74
CA LEU A 289 22.33 -26.35 -11.35
C LEU A 289 22.98 -27.52 -10.61
N GLY A 290 22.45 -28.74 -10.75
CA GLY A 290 23.04 -29.94 -10.16
C GLY A 290 24.44 -30.26 -10.68
N LYS A 291 24.66 -30.11 -11.99
CA LYS A 291 25.99 -30.25 -12.62
C LYS A 291 26.99 -29.29 -11.98
N TYR A 292 26.67 -27.99 -11.96
CA TYR A 292 27.60 -26.96 -11.52
C TYR A 292 27.81 -26.92 -10.01
N SER A 293 26.78 -27.20 -9.22
CA SER A 293 26.90 -27.43 -7.77
C SER A 293 27.98 -28.47 -7.47
N LYS A 294 27.96 -29.60 -8.19
CA LYS A 294 28.94 -30.68 -8.03
C LYS A 294 30.31 -30.34 -8.58
N GLU A 295 30.38 -29.69 -9.75
CA GLU A 295 31.65 -29.32 -10.41
C GLU A 295 32.48 -28.35 -9.56
N TYR A 296 31.82 -27.37 -8.94
CA TYR A 296 32.46 -26.32 -8.15
C TYR A 296 32.46 -26.60 -6.65
N ASN A 297 31.78 -27.66 -6.19
CA ASN A 297 31.61 -27.99 -4.78
C ASN A 297 31.02 -26.82 -3.96
N VAL A 298 30.02 -26.13 -4.53
CA VAL A 298 29.27 -25.06 -3.88
C VAL A 298 27.80 -25.43 -3.93
N PRO A 299 27.11 -25.54 -2.78
CA PRO A 299 25.69 -25.89 -2.76
C PRO A 299 24.84 -24.75 -3.32
N VAL A 300 23.68 -25.11 -3.85
CA VAL A 300 22.81 -24.19 -4.57
C VAL A 300 21.42 -24.19 -3.95
N ILE A 301 20.80 -23.02 -3.87
CA ILE A 301 19.38 -22.88 -3.58
C ILE A 301 18.69 -22.18 -4.76
N MET A 302 17.43 -22.52 -4.97
CA MET A 302 16.50 -21.74 -5.76
C MET A 302 15.61 -20.98 -4.78
N ASP A 303 16.04 -19.78 -4.43
CA ASP A 303 15.45 -18.95 -3.38
C ASP A 303 14.22 -18.17 -3.82
N GLU A 304 13.86 -18.23 -5.11
CA GLU A 304 12.51 -17.94 -5.58
C GLU A 304 12.10 -18.84 -6.76
N PHE A 305 10.93 -19.46 -6.63
CA PHE A 305 10.19 -20.08 -7.72
C PHE A 305 8.70 -20.09 -7.41
N GLY A 306 7.86 -20.23 -8.43
CA GLY A 306 6.44 -20.38 -8.19
C GLY A 306 5.59 -20.24 -9.43
N THR A 307 4.28 -20.35 -9.24
CA THR A 307 3.29 -20.13 -10.30
C THR A 307 2.13 -19.30 -9.77
N LYS A 308 1.65 -18.39 -10.63
CA LYS A 308 0.50 -17.53 -10.36
C LYS A 308 -0.80 -18.34 -10.25
N SER A 309 -1.78 -17.77 -9.57
CA SER A 309 -3.14 -18.27 -9.38
C SER A 309 -4.02 -18.13 -10.63
N ASP A 310 -3.45 -17.64 -11.74
CA ASP A 310 -4.04 -17.73 -13.07
C ASP A 310 -4.12 -19.17 -13.59
N LEU A 311 -3.38 -20.10 -12.97
CA LEU A 311 -3.46 -21.54 -13.20
C LEU A 311 -4.27 -22.25 -12.11
N PRO A 312 -5.01 -23.32 -12.44
CA PRO A 312 -5.63 -24.19 -11.44
C PRO A 312 -4.59 -24.80 -10.48
N ASP A 313 -4.95 -24.95 -9.21
CA ASP A 313 -4.06 -25.50 -8.17
C ASP A 313 -3.47 -26.86 -8.51
N SER A 314 -4.23 -27.73 -9.19
CA SER A 314 -3.72 -29.03 -9.63
C SER A 314 -2.56 -28.91 -10.63
N GLN A 315 -2.57 -27.88 -11.49
CA GLN A 315 -1.46 -27.61 -12.41
C GLN A 315 -0.29 -26.97 -11.67
N ARG A 316 -0.55 -26.01 -10.77
CA ARG A 316 0.48 -25.37 -9.93
C ARG A 316 1.22 -26.41 -9.08
N ALA A 317 0.47 -27.34 -8.46
CA ALA A 317 1.00 -28.46 -7.70
C ALA A 317 1.82 -29.43 -8.58
N SER A 318 1.34 -29.76 -9.78
CA SER A 318 2.09 -30.58 -10.73
C SER A 318 3.42 -29.94 -11.15
N ILE A 319 3.45 -28.62 -11.36
CA ILE A 319 4.68 -27.88 -11.69
C ILE A 319 5.61 -27.85 -10.46
N ALA A 320 5.09 -27.56 -9.27
CA ALA A 320 5.86 -27.57 -8.02
C ALA A 320 6.54 -28.92 -7.81
N LYS A 321 5.81 -30.03 -8.02
CA LYS A 321 6.35 -31.39 -7.93
C LYS A 321 7.57 -31.61 -8.85
N LYS A 322 7.56 -31.09 -10.08
CA LYS A 322 8.68 -31.25 -11.03
C LYS A 322 9.96 -30.58 -10.52
N TYR A 323 9.83 -29.40 -9.92
CA TYR A 323 10.96 -28.74 -9.25
C TYR A 323 11.44 -29.57 -8.05
N VAL A 324 10.52 -30.01 -7.18
CA VAL A 324 10.86 -30.78 -5.97
C VAL A 324 11.57 -32.10 -6.30
N ASP A 325 11.09 -32.86 -7.29
CA ASP A 325 11.71 -34.12 -7.71
C ASP A 325 13.18 -33.92 -8.14
N LYS A 326 13.46 -32.84 -8.87
CA LYS A 326 14.83 -32.49 -9.28
C LYS A 326 15.67 -31.93 -8.14
N ALA A 327 15.07 -31.14 -7.26
CA ALA A 327 15.73 -30.55 -6.11
C ALA A 327 16.25 -31.64 -5.15
N LEU A 328 15.42 -32.65 -4.85
CA LEU A 328 15.81 -33.82 -4.06
C LEU A 328 17.00 -34.57 -4.69
N LYS A 329 16.98 -34.75 -6.01
CA LYS A 329 18.05 -35.45 -6.74
C LYS A 329 19.41 -34.74 -6.61
N TYR A 330 19.41 -33.41 -6.62
CA TYR A 330 20.64 -32.61 -6.66
C TYR A 330 20.97 -31.88 -5.36
N ASN A 331 20.19 -32.08 -4.30
CA ASN A 331 20.30 -31.36 -3.05
C ASN A 331 20.26 -29.83 -3.24
N ILE A 332 19.21 -29.36 -3.91
CA ILE A 332 18.94 -27.94 -4.12
C ILE A 332 17.83 -27.51 -3.17
N GLY A 333 18.07 -26.49 -2.34
CA GLY A 333 17.01 -25.91 -1.50
C GLY A 333 16.01 -25.15 -2.36
N LEU A 334 14.72 -25.23 -2.06
CA LEU A 334 13.66 -24.56 -2.82
C LEU A 334 12.85 -23.63 -1.95
N PHE A 335 12.63 -22.39 -2.37
CA PHE A 335 11.80 -21.42 -1.66
C PHE A 335 10.67 -20.90 -2.55
N TRP A 336 9.44 -21.25 -2.21
CA TRP A 336 8.28 -20.80 -2.97
C TRP A 336 8.08 -19.30 -2.78
N TRP A 337 7.95 -18.54 -3.88
CA TRP A 337 7.58 -17.13 -3.83
C TRP A 337 6.11 -17.02 -3.43
N ASP A 338 5.82 -16.43 -2.27
CA ASP A 338 4.46 -16.11 -1.84
C ASP A 338 4.41 -14.60 -1.62
N ASN A 339 3.58 -13.90 -2.39
CA ASN A 339 3.40 -12.45 -2.28
C ASN A 339 2.08 -12.05 -1.59
N GLY A 340 1.39 -13.03 -0.98
CA GLY A 340 0.08 -12.85 -0.34
C GLY A 340 -1.08 -12.69 -1.32
N SER A 341 -0.84 -12.83 -2.63
CA SER A 341 -1.85 -12.68 -3.68
C SER A 341 -1.65 -13.72 -4.80
N ASP A 342 -1.18 -13.31 -5.97
CA ASP A 342 -1.07 -14.14 -7.17
C ASP A 342 -0.27 -15.44 -6.94
N TYR A 343 0.77 -15.41 -6.11
CA TYR A 343 1.56 -16.59 -5.80
C TYR A 343 1.26 -17.18 -4.40
N GLY A 344 0.24 -16.65 -3.72
CA GLY A 344 -0.08 -17.00 -2.34
C GLY A 344 -0.28 -18.50 -2.12
N LEU A 345 0.09 -18.96 -0.92
CA LEU A 345 -0.22 -20.26 -0.34
C LEU A 345 -0.98 -20.14 0.99
N PHE A 346 -0.90 -18.97 1.63
CA PHE A 346 -1.54 -18.65 2.89
C PHE A 346 -2.35 -17.36 2.78
N ASP A 347 -3.52 -17.32 3.41
CA ASP A 347 -4.18 -16.07 3.74
C ASP A 347 -3.48 -15.45 4.95
N ARG A 348 -2.90 -14.27 4.77
CA ARG A 348 -2.07 -13.62 5.79
C ARG A 348 -2.85 -12.95 6.92
N HIS A 349 -4.16 -12.75 6.76
CA HIS A 349 -5.01 -12.23 7.83
C HIS A 349 -5.46 -13.33 8.79
N SER A 350 -5.84 -14.49 8.24
CA SER A 350 -6.31 -15.64 9.03
C SER A 350 -5.20 -16.63 9.40
N ALA A 351 -4.03 -16.53 8.75
CA ALA A 351 -2.95 -17.50 8.80
C ALA A 351 -3.34 -18.91 8.29
N GLU A 352 -4.45 -19.03 7.54
CA GLU A 352 -4.91 -20.31 7.01
C GLU A 352 -4.30 -20.63 5.64
N VAL A 353 -4.09 -21.92 5.37
CA VAL A 353 -3.62 -22.39 4.06
C VAL A 353 -4.73 -22.26 3.03
N THR A 354 -4.48 -21.54 1.95
CA THR A 354 -5.43 -21.36 0.84
C THR A 354 -5.21 -22.34 -0.30
N HIS A 355 -3.99 -22.87 -0.45
CA HIS A 355 -3.61 -23.77 -1.55
C HIS A 355 -2.95 -25.09 -1.06
N PRO A 356 -3.71 -25.94 -0.34
CA PRO A 356 -3.15 -27.11 0.35
C PRO A 356 -2.55 -28.18 -0.58
N GLU A 357 -3.02 -28.30 -1.82
CA GLU A 357 -2.46 -29.25 -2.79
C GLU A 357 -1.02 -28.89 -3.16
N ILE A 358 -0.73 -27.59 -3.34
CA ILE A 358 0.60 -27.10 -3.68
C ILE A 358 1.53 -27.27 -2.46
N VAL A 359 1.07 -26.84 -1.28
CA VAL A 359 1.82 -27.01 -0.02
C VAL A 359 2.20 -28.46 0.19
N LYS A 360 1.28 -29.40 -0.04
CA LYS A 360 1.53 -30.83 0.07
C LYS A 360 2.67 -31.30 -0.83
N GLU A 361 2.69 -30.92 -2.10
CA GLU A 361 3.76 -31.31 -3.04
C GLU A 361 5.11 -30.72 -2.65
N LEU A 362 5.13 -29.51 -2.08
CA LEU A 362 6.35 -28.85 -1.62
C LEU A 362 6.97 -29.56 -0.40
N VAL A 363 6.16 -29.92 0.60
CA VAL A 363 6.67 -30.33 1.92
C VAL A 363 6.73 -31.84 2.14
N THR A 364 5.82 -32.61 1.54
CA THR A 364 5.66 -34.05 1.84
C THR A 364 6.92 -34.87 1.53
N PRO A 365 7.62 -34.64 0.41
CA PRO A 365 8.81 -35.44 0.10
C PRO A 365 9.89 -35.37 1.19
N TYR A 366 10.02 -34.22 1.84
CA TYR A 366 10.99 -33.96 2.92
C TYR A 366 10.55 -34.48 4.31
N LYS A 367 9.32 -34.97 4.46
CA LYS A 367 8.84 -35.61 5.70
C LYS A 367 9.31 -37.06 5.84
N SER A 368 9.69 -37.70 4.73
CA SER A 368 10.08 -39.11 4.70
C SER A 368 11.55 -39.37 5.09
N GLU A 369 12.39 -38.33 5.12
CA GLU A 369 13.82 -38.45 5.45
C GLU A 369 14.09 -38.52 6.97
N ASP A 370 13.15 -38.14 7.83
CA ASP A 370 13.30 -38.22 9.30
C ASP A 370 13.05 -39.64 9.87
N THR A 371 12.72 -40.64 9.03
CA THR A 371 12.42 -42.02 9.48
C THR A 371 13.25 -43.11 8.78
N SER A 372 14.52 -42.84 8.45
CA SER A 372 15.44 -43.91 8.04
C SER A 372 16.37 -44.35 9.17
N ASP A 373 15.79 -44.89 10.25
CA ASP A 373 16.50 -45.91 11.04
C ASP A 373 15.55 -47.02 11.55
N SER A 374 15.82 -48.22 11.03
CA SER A 374 15.46 -49.55 11.51
C SER A 374 14.00 -50.08 11.46
N SER A 375 13.93 -51.22 10.76
CA SER A 375 13.11 -52.43 11.00
C SER A 375 11.83 -52.66 10.19
N LYS A 376 11.93 -53.76 9.44
CA LYS A 376 10.94 -54.53 8.68
C LYS A 376 9.89 -55.14 9.62
N ASP A 377 8.61 -55.12 9.24
CA ASP A 377 7.86 -56.30 8.78
C ASP A 377 6.38 -55.93 8.50
N SER A 378 5.81 -56.60 7.49
CA SER A 378 4.41 -56.53 7.03
C SER A 378 3.46 -57.32 7.97
N PRO A 379 2.14 -57.55 7.66
CA PRO A 379 1.18 -56.86 6.79
C PRO A 379 -0.20 -56.58 7.47
N ALA A 380 -1.02 -55.80 6.76
CA ALA A 380 -2.50 -55.81 6.60
C ALA A 380 -3.42 -56.52 7.63
N THR A 381 -4.52 -55.84 7.99
CA THR A 381 -5.91 -56.38 7.89
C THR A 381 -6.96 -55.26 7.92
N ASP A 382 -7.95 -55.43 7.04
CA ASP A 382 -9.31 -54.88 7.09
C ASP A 382 -9.96 -54.95 8.49
N GLU A 383 -10.85 -54.03 8.83
CA GLU A 383 -12.29 -54.34 8.89
C GLU A 383 -13.18 -53.15 9.30
N THR A 384 -14.38 -53.22 8.72
CA THR A 384 -15.58 -52.39 8.78
C THR A 384 -16.36 -52.44 10.10
N ASN A 385 -17.03 -51.33 10.44
CA ASN A 385 -18.47 -51.17 10.81
C ASN A 385 -18.64 -50.01 11.81
N LYS A 386 -19.42 -48.97 11.51
CA LYS A 386 -20.90 -48.83 11.45
C LYS A 386 -21.59 -48.63 12.82
N ASP A 387 -22.32 -47.52 12.80
CA ASP A 387 -23.59 -47.22 13.48
C ASP A 387 -23.65 -46.84 14.96
N SER A 388 -24.28 -45.66 15.12
CA SER A 388 -25.39 -45.28 16.03
C SER A 388 -25.03 -44.14 17.00
N LYS A 389 -25.48 -42.90 16.74
CA LYS A 389 -26.81 -42.27 16.90
C LYS A 389 -27.26 -42.03 18.34
N ASP A 390 -27.70 -40.79 18.52
CA ASP A 390 -28.60 -40.23 19.54
C ASP A 390 -28.01 -39.92 20.93
N ASN A 391 -27.89 -38.63 21.28
CA ASN A 391 -29.04 -37.93 21.86
C ASN A 391 -28.88 -36.40 21.90
N LYS A 392 -30.03 -35.76 21.96
CA LYS A 392 -30.35 -34.34 21.78
C LYS A 392 -30.48 -33.58 23.11
N ASP A 393 -30.37 -32.26 22.97
CA ASP A 393 -31.09 -31.16 23.65
C ASP A 393 -30.96 -30.97 25.17
N SER A 394 -30.50 -29.78 25.55
CA SER A 394 -31.23 -28.93 26.51
C SER A 394 -30.83 -27.46 26.35
N GLU A 395 -31.78 -26.66 25.88
CA GLU A 395 -31.84 -25.21 26.05
C GLU A 395 -31.99 -24.86 27.54
N GLU A 396 -31.38 -23.77 27.98
CA GLU A 396 -31.86 -23.03 29.15
C GLU A 396 -31.70 -21.52 28.91
N THR A 397 -32.84 -20.85 29.03
CA THR A 397 -33.01 -19.40 29.02
C THR A 397 -33.13 -18.96 30.47
N GLU A 398 -32.44 -17.89 30.87
CA GLU A 398 -32.93 -17.11 32.02
C GLU A 398 -32.49 -15.65 31.91
N SER A 399 -33.48 -14.77 32.12
CA SER A 399 -33.37 -13.32 32.03
C SER A 399 -33.25 -12.68 33.42
N THR A 400 -32.41 -11.65 33.45
CA THR A 400 -32.49 -10.38 34.21
C THR A 400 -32.35 -10.37 35.75
N LYS A 401 -31.35 -9.60 36.21
CA LYS A 401 -31.58 -8.35 36.95
C LYS A 401 -30.37 -7.41 36.93
N GLU A 402 -30.68 -6.15 36.68
CA GLU A 402 -29.81 -4.97 36.69
C GLU A 402 -29.12 -4.76 38.05
N SER A 403 -27.87 -4.32 38.00
CA SER A 403 -27.30 -3.42 39.00
C SER A 403 -26.62 -2.27 38.26
N ASP A 404 -27.16 -1.07 38.46
CA ASP A 404 -26.62 0.19 37.97
C ASP A 404 -25.17 0.39 38.41
N SER A 405 -24.25 0.24 37.47
CA SER A 405 -23.01 1.01 37.45
C SER A 405 -22.85 1.54 36.04
N LYS A 406 -22.82 2.87 35.86
CA LYS A 406 -22.43 3.49 34.60
C LYS A 406 -20.97 3.12 34.31
N SER A 407 -20.76 1.97 33.68
CA SER A 407 -19.53 1.64 32.97
C SER A 407 -19.54 2.44 31.68
N THR A 408 -18.64 3.40 31.55
CA THR A 408 -18.37 4.08 30.27
C THR A 408 -17.82 3.03 29.31
N GLU A 409 -18.67 2.58 28.39
CA GLU A 409 -18.34 1.55 27.39
C GLU A 409 -17.29 2.13 26.43
N SER A 410 -16.14 1.45 26.29
CA SER A 410 -15.05 1.87 25.40
C SER A 410 -15.52 1.92 23.95
N ILE A 411 -15.13 2.96 23.21
CA ILE A 411 -15.48 3.13 21.80
C ILE A 411 -14.83 2.01 20.96
N PRO A 412 -15.60 1.26 20.15
CA PRO A 412 -15.07 0.10 19.42
C PRO A 412 -14.24 0.47 18.18
N GLY A 413 -14.31 1.72 17.71
CA GLY A 413 -13.53 2.21 16.57
C GLY A 413 -14.18 3.39 15.84
N ILE A 414 -13.57 3.79 14.73
CA ILE A 414 -14.01 4.86 13.83
C ILE A 414 -14.19 4.30 12.42
N ALA A 415 -15.34 4.56 11.80
CA ALA A 415 -15.61 4.23 10.40
C ALA A 415 -15.58 5.52 9.57
N CYS A 416 -14.63 5.60 8.63
CA CYS A 416 -14.47 6.74 7.73
C CYS A 416 -15.14 6.46 6.38
N TRP A 417 -16.27 7.11 6.13
CA TRP A 417 -17.07 6.96 4.92
C TRP A 417 -16.77 8.07 3.93
N GLY A 418 -16.43 7.70 2.70
CA GLY A 418 -16.30 8.69 1.64
C GLY A 418 -15.90 8.15 0.28
N ASP A 419 -15.50 9.08 -0.58
CA ASP A 419 -15.10 8.83 -1.96
C ASP A 419 -13.56 8.71 -2.11
N SER A 420 -12.99 9.19 -3.22
CA SER A 420 -11.55 9.16 -3.51
C SER A 420 -10.71 9.88 -2.46
N ILE A 421 -11.26 10.88 -1.76
CA ILE A 421 -10.55 11.64 -0.74
C ILE A 421 -10.45 10.81 0.55
N THR A 422 -11.49 10.04 0.88
CA THR A 422 -11.39 9.08 1.99
C THR A 422 -10.49 7.91 1.64
N PHE A 423 -10.55 7.44 0.38
CA PHE A 423 -9.66 6.40 -0.12
C PHE A 423 -8.19 6.83 -0.06
N GLY A 424 -7.89 8.12 -0.26
CA GLY A 424 -6.53 8.67 -0.31
C GLY A 424 -5.93 8.67 -1.72
N TYR A 425 -6.78 8.81 -2.74
CA TYR A 425 -6.33 8.82 -4.13
C TYR A 425 -5.34 9.97 -4.37
N LEU A 426 -4.23 9.67 -5.06
CA LEU A 426 -3.08 10.56 -5.30
C LEU A 426 -2.39 11.07 -4.02
N GLY A 427 -2.73 10.48 -2.87
CA GLY A 427 -2.11 10.78 -1.58
C GLY A 427 -0.79 10.08 -1.32
N ASP A 428 -0.27 9.34 -2.31
CA ASP A 428 1.02 8.65 -2.22
C ASP A 428 1.11 7.70 -1.01
N GLY A 429 0.06 6.89 -0.84
CA GLY A 429 -0.12 6.00 0.31
C GLY A 429 -0.58 6.69 1.60
N VAL A 430 -0.53 8.02 1.68
CA VAL A 430 -1.08 8.78 2.81
C VAL A 430 -2.58 8.94 2.65
N THR A 431 -3.33 8.50 3.65
CA THR A 431 -4.77 8.71 3.75
C THR A 431 -5.09 9.45 5.04
N TYR A 432 -6.12 10.31 5.05
CA TYR A 432 -6.51 10.97 6.30
C TYR A 432 -6.97 9.95 7.38
N PRO A 433 -7.62 8.81 7.06
CA PRO A 433 -7.96 7.81 8.07
C PRO A 433 -6.72 7.20 8.73
N ASN A 434 -5.64 6.93 7.97
CA ASN A 434 -4.39 6.42 8.54
C ASN A 434 -3.73 7.47 9.45
N VAL A 435 -3.70 8.74 9.03
CA VAL A 435 -3.13 9.82 9.87
C VAL A 435 -3.97 10.05 11.14
N LEU A 436 -5.30 9.92 11.05
CA LEU A 436 -6.18 9.92 12.22
C LEU A 436 -5.84 8.77 13.18
N LYS A 437 -5.65 7.55 12.66
CA LYS A 437 -5.21 6.38 13.44
C LYS A 437 -3.89 6.64 14.15
N ASP A 438 -2.90 7.19 13.46
CA ASP A 438 -1.58 7.49 14.03
C ASP A 438 -1.67 8.50 15.18
N ASN A 439 -2.53 9.51 15.06
CA ASN A 439 -2.72 10.50 16.12
C ASN A 439 -3.39 9.91 17.36
N LEU A 440 -4.37 9.01 17.18
CA LEU A 440 -4.99 8.28 18.28
C LEU A 440 -3.95 7.41 19.01
N TYR A 441 -3.15 6.65 18.26
CA TYR A 441 -2.11 5.81 18.81
C TYR A 441 -1.06 6.61 19.59
N LYS A 442 -0.61 7.76 19.07
CA LYS A 442 0.31 8.69 19.77
C LYS A 442 -0.24 9.24 21.09
N LYS A 443 -1.55 9.13 21.30
CA LYS A 443 -2.26 9.59 22.50
C LYS A 443 -2.68 8.45 23.41
N GLY A 444 -2.20 7.23 23.15
CA GLY A 444 -2.53 6.03 23.93
C GLY A 444 -3.92 5.47 23.66
N ILE A 445 -4.60 5.91 22.59
CA ILE A 445 -5.93 5.44 22.23
C ILE A 445 -5.78 4.39 21.13
N ASP A 446 -5.87 3.12 21.50
CA ASP A 446 -5.76 1.98 20.59
C ASP A 446 -7.15 1.49 20.15
N ILE A 447 -7.72 2.16 19.15
CA ILE A 447 -8.98 1.75 18.52
C ILE A 447 -8.80 1.69 17.00
N PRO A 448 -9.51 0.79 16.30
CA PRO A 448 -9.41 0.70 14.85
C PRO A 448 -10.02 1.93 14.17
N VAL A 449 -9.35 2.43 13.13
CA VAL A 449 -9.88 3.42 12.18
C VAL A 449 -9.98 2.76 10.82
N ILE A 450 -11.20 2.59 10.32
CA ILE A 450 -11.47 1.86 9.08
C ILE A 450 -11.65 2.83 7.93
N ASN A 451 -10.78 2.72 6.93
CA ASN A 451 -10.92 3.46 5.68
C ASN A 451 -11.95 2.77 4.78
N LEU A 452 -13.15 3.33 4.71
CA LEU A 452 -14.22 2.88 3.83
C LEU A 452 -14.38 3.88 2.68
N GLY A 453 -13.28 4.34 2.08
CA GLY A 453 -13.28 5.20 0.91
C GLY A 453 -13.37 4.43 -0.42
N SER A 454 -14.04 4.98 -1.42
CA SER A 454 -14.09 4.38 -2.76
C SER A 454 -14.09 5.44 -3.88
N CYS A 455 -13.14 5.36 -4.82
CA CYS A 455 -12.92 6.40 -5.82
C CYS A 455 -14.13 6.63 -6.74
N GLY A 456 -14.45 7.91 -7.03
CA GLY A 456 -15.55 8.25 -7.95
C GLY A 456 -16.95 7.84 -7.49
N GLU A 457 -17.11 7.35 -6.26
CA GLU A 457 -18.39 6.89 -5.77
C GLU A 457 -19.29 8.05 -5.34
N THR A 458 -20.59 7.93 -5.63
CA THR A 458 -21.60 8.97 -5.33
C THR A 458 -22.10 8.87 -3.89
N SER A 459 -22.64 9.96 -3.34
CA SER A 459 -23.10 10.02 -1.95
C SER A 459 -24.18 8.99 -1.61
N ILE A 460 -25.11 8.72 -2.54
CA ILE A 460 -26.18 7.75 -2.34
C ILE A 460 -25.67 6.31 -2.33
N SER A 461 -24.66 5.99 -3.15
CA SER A 461 -23.97 4.69 -3.12
C SER A 461 -23.24 4.48 -1.80
N ILE A 462 -22.53 5.52 -1.31
CA ILE A 462 -21.82 5.48 -0.02
C ILE A 462 -22.83 5.26 1.12
N ALA A 463 -23.94 6.01 1.10
CA ALA A 463 -25.02 5.82 2.07
C ALA A 463 -25.62 4.41 1.99
N ALA A 464 -25.74 3.84 0.79
CA ALA A 464 -26.24 2.48 0.62
C ALA A 464 -25.29 1.42 1.20
N ARG A 465 -23.99 1.48 0.90
CA ARG A 465 -23.02 0.50 1.44
C ARG A 465 -22.77 0.62 2.94
N SER A 466 -23.09 1.77 3.52
CA SER A 466 -23.13 1.91 4.97
C SER A 466 -24.29 1.16 5.62
N GLY A 467 -25.32 0.79 4.87
CA GLY A 467 -26.59 0.29 5.40
C GLY A 467 -27.60 1.38 5.77
N GLY A 468 -27.25 2.66 5.60
CA GLY A 468 -28.16 3.79 5.81
C GLY A 468 -29.30 3.85 4.80
N ILE A 469 -29.03 3.48 3.54
CA ILE A 469 -30.03 3.35 2.47
C ILE A 469 -30.06 1.91 2.00
N LYS A 470 -31.25 1.31 1.85
CA LYS A 470 -31.32 -0.09 1.42
C LYS A 470 -30.96 -0.23 -0.06
N MET A 471 -30.10 -1.20 -0.36
CA MET A 471 -29.87 -1.70 -1.72
C MET A 471 -30.92 -2.75 -2.04
N VAL A 472 -31.73 -2.53 -3.08
CA VAL A 472 -32.79 -3.47 -3.46
C VAL A 472 -32.60 -4.01 -4.88
N THR A 473 -32.93 -5.29 -5.07
CA THR A 473 -32.84 -5.94 -6.39
C THR A 473 -33.87 -5.37 -7.37
N THR A 474 -33.49 -5.19 -8.64
CA THR A 474 -34.41 -4.60 -9.65
C THR A 474 -35.36 -5.60 -10.30
N LYS A 475 -35.07 -6.90 -10.18
CA LYS A 475 -35.79 -7.99 -10.85
C LYS A 475 -35.79 -9.26 -10.00
N ASN A 476 -36.70 -10.17 -10.34
CA ASN A 476 -36.68 -11.54 -9.80
C ASN A 476 -35.43 -12.27 -10.33
N LEU A 477 -34.73 -12.99 -9.45
CA LEU A 477 -33.58 -13.83 -9.81
C LEU A 477 -33.54 -15.08 -8.94
N THR A 478 -32.68 -16.03 -9.29
CA THR A 478 -32.45 -17.24 -8.50
C THR A 478 -30.97 -17.34 -8.17
N ILE A 479 -30.63 -17.35 -6.88
CA ILE A 479 -29.29 -17.71 -6.44
C ILE A 479 -29.16 -19.24 -6.62
N PRO A 480 -28.21 -19.73 -7.45
CA PRO A 480 -28.10 -21.15 -7.76
C PRO A 480 -27.70 -21.96 -6.53
N ALA A 481 -27.90 -23.27 -6.61
CA ALA A 481 -27.45 -24.20 -5.56
C ALA A 481 -25.92 -24.19 -5.41
N SER A 482 -25.19 -24.14 -6.53
CA SER A 482 -23.74 -24.04 -6.63
C SER A 482 -23.21 -22.63 -6.32
N THR A 483 -21.90 -22.50 -6.19
CA THR A 483 -21.17 -21.23 -6.12
C THR A 483 -21.00 -20.55 -7.49
N THR A 484 -21.96 -20.75 -8.41
CA THR A 484 -21.96 -20.09 -9.71
C THR A 484 -22.48 -18.66 -9.56
N PRO A 485 -21.82 -17.64 -10.14
CA PRO A 485 -22.31 -16.26 -10.09
C PRO A 485 -23.68 -16.10 -10.74
N VAL A 486 -24.52 -15.21 -10.19
CA VAL A 486 -25.79 -14.77 -10.79
C VAL A 486 -25.81 -13.25 -10.95
N ASP A 487 -26.33 -12.78 -12.08
CA ASP A 487 -26.53 -11.36 -12.34
C ASP A 487 -27.49 -10.73 -11.33
N VAL A 488 -27.04 -9.63 -10.70
CA VAL A 488 -27.85 -8.80 -9.83
C VAL A 488 -27.67 -7.33 -10.20
N ASP A 489 -28.79 -6.63 -10.32
CA ASP A 489 -28.81 -5.18 -10.51
C ASP A 489 -29.48 -4.56 -9.27
N LEU A 490 -28.95 -3.43 -8.81
CA LEU A 490 -29.32 -2.81 -7.54
C LEU A 490 -29.76 -1.35 -7.73
N LEU A 491 -30.77 -0.95 -6.96
CA LEU A 491 -31.20 0.44 -6.80
C LEU A 491 -31.28 0.79 -5.32
N ALA A 492 -31.31 2.07 -5.01
CA ALA A 492 -31.76 2.53 -3.70
C ALA A 492 -33.25 2.21 -3.54
N GLU A 493 -33.73 2.12 -2.30
CA GLU A 493 -35.14 1.82 -2.02
C GLU A 493 -36.13 2.85 -2.60
N ASP A 494 -35.68 4.08 -2.87
CA ASP A 494 -36.46 5.12 -3.55
C ASP A 494 -36.38 5.06 -5.08
N GLY A 495 -35.68 4.06 -5.63
CA GLY A 495 -35.51 3.82 -7.06
C GLY A 495 -34.33 4.55 -7.71
N LYS A 496 -33.55 5.34 -6.95
CA LYS A 496 -32.35 5.99 -7.49
C LYS A 496 -31.27 4.97 -7.86
N LYS A 497 -30.50 5.29 -8.91
CA LYS A 497 -29.41 4.43 -9.39
C LYS A 497 -28.26 4.38 -8.38
N LEU A 498 -27.78 3.17 -8.09
CA LEU A 498 -26.58 2.94 -7.30
C LEU A 498 -25.40 2.58 -8.19
N ASN A 499 -24.34 3.36 -8.07
CA ASN A 499 -23.02 3.09 -8.63
C ASN A 499 -22.09 2.67 -7.49
N VAL A 500 -22.28 1.47 -6.93
CA VAL A 500 -21.46 0.95 -5.83
C VAL A 500 -20.11 0.55 -6.41
N MET A 501 -19.06 1.23 -5.98
CA MET A 501 -17.71 1.02 -6.49
C MET A 501 -16.99 0.02 -5.61
N ILE A 502 -16.76 -1.19 -6.15
CA ILE A 502 -16.07 -2.30 -5.45
C ILE A 502 -14.67 -2.45 -6.07
N TYR A 503 -13.77 -1.51 -5.75
CA TYR A 503 -12.38 -1.52 -6.25
C TYR A 503 -11.53 -2.62 -5.62
N ASN A 504 -11.79 -2.92 -4.34
CA ASN A 504 -11.12 -3.95 -3.55
C ASN A 504 -12.12 -4.48 -2.49
N ASP A 505 -11.74 -5.51 -1.73
CA ASP A 505 -12.63 -6.10 -0.73
C ASP A 505 -12.85 -5.20 0.51
N ASN A 506 -12.17 -4.04 0.60
CA ASN A 506 -12.13 -3.19 1.81
C ASN A 506 -13.16 -2.04 1.82
N VAL A 507 -14.10 -1.96 0.87
CA VAL A 507 -15.13 -0.88 0.83
C VAL A 507 -16.34 -1.13 1.74
N GLY A 508 -16.33 -2.24 2.49
CA GLY A 508 -17.38 -2.61 3.45
C GLY A 508 -18.62 -3.29 2.85
N VAL A 509 -18.55 -3.76 1.60
CA VAL A 509 -19.67 -4.45 0.94
C VAL A 509 -19.66 -5.94 1.24
N ASN A 510 -18.54 -6.62 1.00
CA ASN A 510 -18.42 -8.08 1.12
C ASN A 510 -17.84 -8.51 2.48
N GLU A 511 -18.17 -9.68 3.02
CA GLU A 511 -19.21 -10.64 2.57
C GLU A 511 -20.62 -10.06 2.83
N CYS A 512 -21.45 -9.97 1.78
CA CYS A 512 -22.80 -9.41 1.83
C CYS A 512 -23.85 -10.51 1.95
N GLU A 513 -25.08 -10.14 2.30
CA GLU A 513 -26.20 -11.07 2.43
C GLU A 513 -27.39 -10.67 1.53
N LEU A 514 -27.94 -11.65 0.80
CA LEU A 514 -29.15 -11.49 -0.02
C LEU A 514 -30.12 -12.64 0.27
N CYS A 515 -31.30 -12.32 0.81
CA CYS A 515 -32.32 -13.32 1.20
C CYS A 515 -31.79 -14.44 2.12
N GLY A 516 -30.96 -14.09 3.12
CA GLY A 516 -30.36 -15.06 4.04
C GLY A 516 -29.19 -15.86 3.45
N VAL A 517 -28.78 -15.56 2.21
CA VAL A 517 -27.61 -16.19 1.57
C VAL A 517 -26.43 -15.24 1.65
N LYS A 518 -25.35 -15.69 2.30
CA LYS A 518 -24.07 -14.96 2.30
C LYS A 518 -23.30 -15.17 1.00
N GLY A 519 -22.65 -14.12 0.52
CA GLY A 519 -21.94 -14.15 -0.75
C GLY A 519 -21.12 -12.90 -1.04
N THR A 520 -20.46 -12.93 -2.19
CA THR A 520 -19.64 -11.85 -2.73
C THR A 520 -20.39 -11.15 -3.87
N LEU A 521 -20.54 -9.84 -3.75
CA LEU A 521 -20.95 -8.95 -4.83
C LEU A 521 -19.72 -8.50 -5.62
N ARG A 522 -19.73 -8.63 -6.95
CA ARG A 522 -18.66 -8.15 -7.84
C ARG A 522 -19.23 -7.32 -8.98
N LEU A 523 -18.50 -6.31 -9.43
CA LEU A 523 -18.81 -5.61 -10.67
C LEU A 523 -18.70 -6.59 -11.86
N LYS A 524 -19.64 -6.53 -12.81
CA LYS A 524 -19.54 -7.34 -14.05
C LYS A 524 -18.35 -6.93 -14.91
N VAL A 525 -18.07 -5.63 -14.94
CA VAL A 525 -16.95 -5.04 -15.65
C VAL A 525 -16.17 -4.19 -14.66
N SER A 526 -14.86 -4.41 -14.57
CA SER A 526 -14.00 -3.72 -13.62
C SER A 526 -14.18 -2.19 -13.72
N GLN A 527 -14.39 -1.56 -12.57
CA GLN A 527 -14.58 -0.10 -12.41
C GLN A 527 -15.77 0.50 -13.20
N ARG A 528 -16.72 -0.34 -13.65
CA ARG A 528 -17.82 0.08 -14.50
C ARG A 528 -19.18 -0.38 -13.93
N PRO A 529 -19.68 0.25 -12.86
CA PRO A 529 -20.92 -0.13 -12.18
C PRO A 529 -22.17 0.01 -13.05
N GLU A 530 -22.08 0.74 -14.15
CA GLU A 530 -23.16 0.88 -15.12
C GLU A 530 -23.53 -0.43 -15.82
N TYR A 531 -22.65 -1.43 -15.83
CA TYR A 531 -22.94 -2.77 -16.38
C TYR A 531 -23.57 -3.73 -15.36
N GLY A 532 -23.78 -3.28 -14.12
CA GLY A 532 -24.37 -4.08 -13.04
C GLY A 532 -23.38 -5.01 -12.36
N TYR A 533 -23.92 -5.94 -11.57
CA TYR A 533 -23.14 -6.76 -10.63
C TYR A 533 -23.43 -8.25 -10.80
N THR A 534 -22.55 -9.08 -10.26
CA THR A 534 -22.83 -10.49 -9.99
C THR A 534 -22.79 -10.75 -8.50
N PHE A 535 -23.67 -11.63 -8.03
CA PHE A 535 -23.66 -12.17 -6.67
C PHE A 535 -23.25 -13.64 -6.74
N THR A 536 -22.26 -14.02 -5.94
CA THR A 536 -21.79 -15.41 -5.83
C THR A 536 -21.91 -15.85 -4.38
N ARG A 537 -22.71 -16.89 -4.11
CA ARG A 537 -22.81 -17.43 -2.75
C ARG A 537 -21.49 -18.04 -2.28
N SER A 538 -21.19 -17.94 -1.00
CA SER A 538 -19.92 -18.40 -0.43
C SER A 538 -19.85 -19.91 -0.20
N LYS A 539 -21.00 -20.56 -0.01
CA LYS A 539 -21.09 -22.02 0.18
C LYS A 539 -22.24 -22.59 -0.64
N SER A 540 -22.01 -23.73 -1.28
CA SER A 540 -23.06 -24.49 -1.96
C SER A 540 -24.20 -24.85 -1.00
N GLY A 541 -25.43 -24.87 -1.51
CA GLY A 541 -26.64 -25.10 -0.72
C GLY A 541 -27.88 -25.25 -1.59
N LYS A 542 -29.06 -25.00 -1.04
CA LYS A 542 -30.31 -25.01 -1.85
C LYS A 542 -30.39 -23.74 -2.70
N ALA A 543 -30.94 -23.85 -3.91
CA ALA A 543 -31.24 -22.68 -4.73
C ALA A 543 -32.26 -21.79 -4.00
N VAL A 544 -32.09 -20.46 -4.07
CA VAL A 544 -32.93 -19.49 -3.36
C VAL A 544 -33.55 -18.54 -4.40
N SER A 545 -34.88 -18.44 -4.40
CA SER A 545 -35.59 -17.46 -5.21
C SER A 545 -35.53 -16.10 -4.51
N VAL A 546 -35.11 -15.09 -5.26
CA VAL A 546 -34.97 -13.71 -4.81
C VAL A 546 -35.99 -12.88 -5.59
N ALA A 547 -36.95 -12.30 -4.87
CA ALA A 547 -37.95 -11.43 -5.48
C ALA A 547 -37.35 -10.05 -5.82
N LYS A 548 -37.91 -9.37 -6.82
CA LYS A 548 -37.68 -7.93 -7.05
C LYS A 548 -37.95 -7.16 -5.76
N GLY A 549 -37.07 -6.22 -5.41
CA GLY A 549 -37.18 -5.42 -4.19
C GLY A 549 -36.54 -6.08 -2.96
N SER A 550 -35.93 -7.26 -3.10
CA SER A 550 -35.21 -7.90 -2.00
C SER A 550 -33.98 -7.09 -1.61
N VAL A 551 -33.72 -6.96 -0.32
CA VAL A 551 -32.61 -6.17 0.21
C VAL A 551 -31.31 -6.97 0.14
N LEU A 552 -30.26 -6.36 -0.42
CA LEU A 552 -28.88 -6.78 -0.24
C LEU A 552 -28.29 -6.02 0.94
N THR A 553 -27.84 -6.76 1.95
CA THR A 553 -27.25 -6.20 3.18
C THR A 553 -25.73 -6.25 3.06
N PRO A 554 -25.03 -5.10 2.97
CA PRO A 554 -23.57 -5.06 2.92
C PRO A 554 -22.97 -5.40 4.30
N TYR A 555 -21.75 -5.94 4.32
CA TYR A 555 -21.02 -6.30 5.53
C TYR A 555 -21.01 -5.17 6.57
N ALA A 556 -20.69 -3.96 6.12
CA ALA A 556 -20.53 -2.79 6.97
C ALA A 556 -21.83 -2.27 7.60
N ALA A 557 -23.00 -2.67 7.08
CA ALA A 557 -24.29 -2.36 7.71
C ALA A 557 -24.38 -2.95 9.12
N ASN A 558 -23.74 -4.09 9.36
CA ASN A 558 -23.78 -4.78 10.64
C ASN A 558 -22.47 -4.66 11.42
N HIS A 559 -21.32 -4.63 10.74
CA HIS A 559 -20.03 -4.74 11.42
C HIS A 559 -19.57 -3.44 12.10
N TYR A 560 -19.90 -2.27 11.51
CA TYR A 560 -19.50 -0.95 12.05
C TYR A 560 -20.69 -0.17 12.63
N LYS A 561 -21.74 -0.87 13.08
CA LYS A 561 -22.96 -0.25 13.59
C LYS A 561 -22.79 0.49 14.92
N ASP A 562 -21.71 0.21 15.65
CA ASP A 562 -21.42 0.80 16.95
C ASP A 562 -20.21 1.76 16.92
N TYR A 563 -19.63 2.00 15.74
CA TYR A 563 -18.43 2.83 15.57
C TYR A 563 -18.79 4.32 15.48
N ILE A 564 -17.84 5.20 15.84
CA ILE A 564 -17.93 6.64 15.51
C ILE A 564 -17.90 6.79 14.00
N ASN A 565 -18.74 7.67 13.46
CA ASN A 565 -18.79 7.91 12.01
C ASN A 565 -18.10 9.20 11.64
N VAL A 566 -17.11 9.12 10.75
CA VAL A 566 -16.58 10.26 10.01
C VAL A 566 -17.17 10.17 8.61
N VAL A 567 -18.07 11.08 8.26
CA VAL A 567 -18.82 11.06 6.99
C VAL A 567 -18.33 12.19 6.11
N PHE A 568 -17.68 11.82 5.01
CA PHE A 568 -17.09 12.74 4.04
C PHE A 568 -17.57 12.39 2.62
N ILE A 569 -18.79 12.83 2.30
CA ILE A 569 -19.49 12.50 1.06
C ILE A 569 -20.03 13.74 0.36
N GLY A 570 -20.20 13.65 -0.97
CA GLY A 570 -20.91 14.65 -1.77
C GLY A 570 -20.13 15.16 -2.99
N THR A 571 -18.81 15.01 -3.03
CA THR A 571 -17.96 15.57 -4.11
C THR A 571 -18.36 15.07 -5.49
N ASN A 572 -18.73 13.78 -5.61
CA ASN A 572 -19.15 13.17 -6.87
C ASN A 572 -20.67 13.24 -7.14
N GLY A 573 -21.41 14.08 -6.40
CA GLY A 573 -22.87 14.16 -6.52
C GLY A 573 -23.58 12.89 -6.03
N GLY A 574 -24.70 12.55 -6.67
CA GLY A 574 -25.61 11.47 -6.23
C GLY A 574 -26.77 11.94 -5.36
N TYR A 575 -27.01 13.24 -5.32
CA TYR A 575 -28.11 13.87 -4.62
C TYR A 575 -28.77 14.93 -5.51
N ASP A 576 -30.06 15.16 -5.32
CA ASP A 576 -30.83 16.10 -6.15
C ASP A 576 -30.55 17.57 -5.77
N ASN A 577 -30.28 17.81 -4.49
CA ASN A 577 -29.93 19.09 -3.90
C ASN A 577 -29.28 18.86 -2.53
N TYR A 578 -28.75 19.90 -1.88
CA TYR A 578 -28.06 19.73 -0.60
C TYR A 578 -28.97 19.19 0.52
N GLU A 579 -30.29 19.34 0.43
CA GLU A 579 -31.21 18.74 1.40
C GLU A 579 -31.33 17.23 1.24
N ASP A 580 -31.25 16.75 0.00
CA ASP A 580 -31.12 15.33 -0.29
C ASP A 580 -29.77 14.77 0.21
N LEU A 581 -28.68 15.53 0.06
CA LEU A 581 -27.38 15.16 0.64
C LEU A 581 -27.45 15.05 2.18
N VAL A 582 -28.11 16.01 2.86
CA VAL A 582 -28.33 15.95 4.31
C VAL A 582 -29.14 14.72 4.70
N LYS A 583 -30.17 14.35 3.92
CA LYS A 583 -30.94 13.10 4.18
C LYS A 583 -30.05 11.87 4.09
N GLN A 584 -29.19 11.79 3.08
CA GLN A 584 -28.27 10.66 2.89
C GLN A 584 -27.22 10.58 4.03
N GLN A 585 -26.64 11.71 4.44
CA GLN A 585 -25.73 11.78 5.60
C GLN A 585 -26.43 11.33 6.90
N LYS A 586 -27.66 11.80 7.15
CA LYS A 586 -28.47 11.38 8.30
C LYS A 586 -28.81 9.89 8.25
N ALA A 587 -29.00 9.31 7.07
CA ALA A 587 -29.24 7.87 6.93
C ALA A 587 -28.03 7.03 7.39
N ILE A 588 -26.80 7.47 7.09
CA ILE A 588 -25.57 6.84 7.58
C ILE A 588 -25.48 6.91 9.11
N ILE A 589 -25.76 8.09 9.69
CA ILE A 589 -25.73 8.30 11.15
C ILE A 589 -26.80 7.48 11.85
N ASN A 590 -28.04 7.48 11.34
CA ASN A 590 -29.19 6.85 11.98
C ASN A 590 -29.22 5.32 11.81
N SER A 591 -28.39 4.75 10.94
CA SER A 591 -28.25 3.29 10.82
C SER A 591 -27.34 2.67 11.90
N ARG A 592 -26.81 3.48 12.81
CA ARG A 592 -26.00 3.03 13.94
C ARG A 592 -26.86 2.61 15.14
N THR A 593 -26.38 1.65 15.91
CA THR A 593 -27.06 1.13 17.12
C THR A 593 -26.50 1.70 18.43
N LYS A 594 -25.24 2.13 18.43
CA LYS A 594 -24.57 2.84 19.54
C LYS A 594 -23.78 4.03 18.99
N ASN A 595 -23.37 4.93 19.88
CA ASN A 595 -22.57 6.13 19.51
C ASN A 595 -23.25 6.99 18.43
N THR A 596 -24.58 7.02 18.40
CA THR A 596 -25.39 7.72 17.39
C THR A 596 -25.23 9.24 17.46
N ASP A 597 -24.80 9.76 18.61
CA ASP A 597 -24.44 11.15 18.85
C ASP A 597 -22.95 11.45 18.59
N LYS A 598 -22.09 10.43 18.47
CA LYS A 598 -20.66 10.58 18.17
C LYS A 598 -20.40 10.39 16.68
N TYR A 599 -20.47 11.50 15.94
CA TYR A 599 -20.13 11.55 14.52
C TYR A 599 -19.50 12.89 14.13
N LEU A 600 -18.89 12.92 12.95
CA LEU A 600 -18.35 14.12 12.32
C LEU A 600 -18.76 14.14 10.84
N ILE A 601 -19.39 15.23 10.42
CA ILE A 601 -19.61 15.54 9.00
C ILE A 601 -18.44 16.39 8.52
N VAL A 602 -17.66 15.86 7.59
CA VAL A 602 -16.55 16.59 6.96
C VAL A 602 -17.07 17.27 5.70
N GLY A 603 -16.92 18.60 5.66
CA GLY A 603 -17.39 19.41 4.54
C GLY A 603 -16.58 19.19 3.26
N MET A 604 -17.25 19.26 2.11
CA MET A 604 -16.59 19.33 0.81
C MET A 604 -15.60 20.51 0.77
N TYR A 605 -14.42 20.32 0.17
CA TYR A 605 -13.39 21.36 0.14
C TYR A 605 -13.03 21.91 -1.24
N CYS A 606 -13.46 21.25 -2.32
CA CYS A 606 -13.05 21.60 -3.68
C CYS A 606 -13.89 22.74 -4.24
N GLY A 607 -13.42 23.99 -4.10
CA GLY A 607 -14.08 25.21 -4.61
C GLY A 607 -13.93 26.40 -3.67
N GLY A 608 -14.42 27.57 -4.07
CA GLY A 608 -14.28 28.84 -3.33
C GLY A 608 -15.37 29.07 -2.28
N SER A 609 -15.16 30.07 -1.42
CA SER A 609 -16.10 30.40 -0.33
C SER A 609 -17.49 30.80 -0.81
N ASP A 610 -17.57 31.58 -1.87
CA ASP A 610 -18.85 32.07 -2.38
C ASP A 610 -19.68 30.94 -2.99
N TYR A 611 -19.01 29.99 -3.64
CA TYR A 611 -19.64 28.80 -4.23
C TYR A 611 -20.28 27.90 -3.16
N PHE A 612 -19.60 27.70 -2.03
CA PHE A 612 -20.08 26.81 -0.96
C PHE A 612 -20.88 27.51 0.14
N LYS A 613 -21.11 28.82 0.06
CA LYS A 613 -21.78 29.56 1.15
C LYS A 613 -23.11 28.94 1.58
N ALA A 614 -24.01 28.65 0.63
CA ALA A 614 -25.31 28.05 0.94
C ALA A 614 -25.19 26.61 1.49
N TYR A 615 -24.20 25.86 1.00
CA TYR A 615 -23.88 24.52 1.52
C TYR A 615 -23.37 24.59 2.96
N ASP A 616 -22.39 25.45 3.25
CA ASP A 616 -21.78 25.60 4.56
C ASP A 616 -22.81 26.09 5.60
N GLU A 617 -23.67 27.04 5.23
CA GLU A 617 -24.77 27.52 6.08
C GLU A 617 -25.77 26.40 6.41
N LEU A 618 -26.13 25.59 5.42
CA LEU A 618 -27.03 24.46 5.59
C LEU A 618 -26.42 23.35 6.47
N MET A 619 -25.14 23.02 6.27
CA MET A 619 -24.44 22.01 7.06
C MET A 619 -24.29 22.47 8.51
N LYS A 620 -23.89 23.73 8.74
CA LYS A 620 -23.86 24.34 10.09
C LYS A 620 -25.24 24.30 10.75
N LYS A 621 -26.31 24.64 10.02
CA LYS A 621 -27.69 24.58 10.53
C LYS A 621 -28.11 23.16 10.94
N ASN A 622 -27.66 22.13 10.22
CA ASN A 622 -28.08 20.74 10.48
C ASN A 622 -27.23 20.01 11.53
N TYR A 623 -25.94 20.34 11.66
CA TYR A 623 -25.00 19.55 12.46
C TYR A 623 -24.27 20.35 13.54
N GLY A 624 -24.36 21.69 13.53
CA GLY A 624 -23.66 22.54 14.50
C GLY A 624 -22.16 22.23 14.54
N ASP A 625 -21.64 22.02 15.75
CA ASP A 625 -20.21 21.76 15.99
C ASP A 625 -19.71 20.42 15.40
N LYS A 626 -20.63 19.50 15.08
CA LYS A 626 -20.31 18.21 14.44
C LYS A 626 -20.10 18.34 12.93
N TYR A 627 -20.24 19.54 12.37
CA TYR A 627 -19.81 19.83 11.01
C TYR A 627 -18.45 20.51 11.00
N PHE A 628 -17.49 19.89 10.30
CA PHE A 628 -16.16 20.43 10.10
C PHE A 628 -16.05 21.05 8.70
N ASN A 629 -16.01 22.38 8.63
CA ASN A 629 -15.75 23.10 7.39
C ASN A 629 -14.27 22.96 7.00
N LEU A 630 -13.94 21.86 6.35
CA LEU A 630 -12.58 21.51 5.97
C LEU A 630 -11.95 22.54 5.02
N ARG A 631 -12.74 23.08 4.08
CA ARG A 631 -12.32 24.13 3.15
C ARG A 631 -11.81 25.37 3.90
N GLU A 632 -12.65 25.88 4.80
CA GLU A 632 -12.35 27.06 5.60
C GLU A 632 -11.13 26.82 6.49
N TYR A 633 -11.00 25.62 7.07
CA TYR A 633 -9.82 25.25 7.84
C TYR A 633 -8.55 25.25 6.99
N LEU A 634 -8.53 24.53 5.86
CA LEU A 634 -7.34 24.36 5.02
C LEU A 634 -6.90 25.68 4.36
N SER A 635 -7.85 26.52 3.96
CA SER A 635 -7.56 27.88 3.43
C SER A 635 -6.90 28.80 4.45
N LYS A 636 -7.25 28.68 5.74
CA LYS A 636 -6.71 29.55 6.80
C LYS A 636 -5.46 28.99 7.47
N ASN A 637 -5.43 27.68 7.72
CA ASN A 637 -4.43 27.03 8.57
C ASN A 637 -3.58 26.00 7.82
N GLY A 638 -4.03 25.53 6.65
CA GLY A 638 -3.47 24.32 6.04
C GLY A 638 -1.98 24.39 5.73
N LEU A 639 -1.49 25.50 5.19
CA LEU A 639 -0.06 25.67 4.90
C LEU A 639 0.78 25.74 6.18
N LYS A 640 0.27 26.45 7.20
CA LYS A 640 0.94 26.57 8.49
C LYS A 640 1.08 25.20 9.14
N ASP A 641 0.00 24.42 9.15
CA ASP A 641 -0.02 23.07 9.73
C ASP A 641 0.84 22.09 8.92
N ALA A 642 1.04 22.35 7.63
CA ALA A 642 1.98 21.63 6.77
C ALA A 642 3.44 22.06 6.94
N GLY A 643 3.72 23.13 7.67
CA GLY A 643 5.07 23.72 7.76
C GLY A 643 5.56 24.34 6.45
N LEU A 644 4.64 24.78 5.58
CA LEU A 644 4.95 25.36 4.27
C LEU A 644 4.81 26.88 4.28
N SER A 645 5.76 27.54 3.61
CA SER A 645 5.64 28.97 3.28
C SER A 645 4.70 29.15 2.08
N PRO A 646 3.76 30.11 2.11
CA PRO A 646 2.85 30.35 0.99
C PRO A 646 3.57 30.78 -0.29
N THR A 647 3.17 30.21 -1.42
CA THR A 647 3.50 30.72 -2.76
C THR A 647 2.50 31.80 -3.20
N ASP A 648 2.82 32.55 -4.26
CA ASP A 648 1.87 33.54 -4.83
C ASP A 648 0.57 32.89 -5.30
N GLU A 649 0.66 31.67 -5.84
CA GLU A 649 -0.52 30.90 -6.24
C GLU A 649 -1.34 30.48 -5.02
N ASP A 650 -0.69 30.04 -3.94
CA ASP A 650 -1.40 29.74 -2.69
C ASP A 650 -2.15 30.96 -2.16
N LEU A 651 -1.50 32.12 -2.11
CA LEU A 651 -2.11 33.37 -1.65
C LEU A 651 -3.33 33.75 -2.49
N LYS A 652 -3.28 33.51 -3.80
CA LYS A 652 -4.42 33.71 -4.71
C LYS A 652 -5.58 32.79 -4.38
N PHE A 653 -5.34 31.48 -4.23
CA PHE A 653 -6.39 30.51 -3.86
C PHE A 653 -6.97 30.81 -2.47
N ILE A 654 -6.13 31.16 -1.50
CA ILE A 654 -6.56 31.57 -0.16
C ILE A 654 -7.47 32.80 -0.24
N SER A 655 -7.17 33.78 -1.10
CA SER A 655 -8.01 34.98 -1.28
C SER A 655 -9.43 34.69 -1.78
N TRP A 656 -9.62 33.53 -2.43
CA TRP A 656 -10.93 33.04 -2.89
C TRP A 656 -11.60 32.08 -1.90
N GLY A 657 -10.99 31.89 -0.72
CA GLY A 657 -11.41 30.89 0.27
C GLY A 657 -11.25 29.46 -0.23
N MET A 658 -10.36 29.21 -1.21
CA MET A 658 -10.05 27.88 -1.71
C MET A 658 -8.89 27.26 -0.93
N VAL A 659 -8.80 25.94 -1.00
CA VAL A 659 -7.64 25.21 -0.47
C VAL A 659 -6.37 25.60 -1.27
N PRO A 660 -5.26 25.94 -0.59
CA PRO A 660 -3.99 26.31 -1.22
C PRO A 660 -3.53 25.28 -2.25
N LYS A 661 -2.90 25.73 -3.34
CA LYS A 661 -2.45 24.84 -4.42
C LYS A 661 -1.39 23.85 -3.93
N SER A 662 -0.52 24.27 -3.02
CA SER A 662 0.54 23.42 -2.44
C SER A 662 0.01 22.23 -1.62
N LEU A 663 -1.27 22.24 -1.22
CA LEU A 663 -1.90 21.11 -0.52
C LEU A 663 -2.69 20.19 -1.46
N ARG A 664 -2.79 20.54 -2.74
CA ARG A 664 -3.62 19.85 -3.74
C ARG A 664 -2.78 19.28 -4.86
N PHE A 665 -3.06 18.04 -5.23
CA PHE A 665 -2.45 17.41 -6.38
C PHE A 665 -3.11 17.93 -7.67
N ASP A 666 -4.44 17.88 -7.71
CA ASP A 666 -5.27 18.43 -8.78
C ASP A 666 -6.39 19.30 -8.18
N ASP A 667 -7.49 19.53 -8.90
CA ASP A 667 -8.59 20.34 -8.36
C ASP A 667 -9.51 19.62 -7.37
N ALA A 668 -9.42 18.29 -7.32
CA ALA A 668 -10.26 17.43 -6.50
C ALA A 668 -9.50 16.71 -5.38
N HIS A 669 -8.20 16.41 -5.56
CA HIS A 669 -7.42 15.53 -4.71
C HIS A 669 -6.28 16.27 -4.01
N LEU A 670 -5.96 15.81 -2.81
CA LEU A 670 -4.90 16.36 -1.98
C LEU A 670 -3.54 15.76 -2.36
N THR A 671 -2.47 16.50 -2.10
CA THR A 671 -1.14 15.89 -2.01
C THR A 671 -1.05 15.03 -0.73
N SER A 672 -0.01 14.21 -0.61
CA SER A 672 0.31 13.50 0.63
C SER A 672 0.36 14.45 1.84
N THR A 673 0.98 15.63 1.68
CA THR A 673 0.98 16.70 2.69
C THR A 673 -0.43 17.18 3.03
N GLY A 674 -1.27 17.42 2.02
CA GLY A 674 -2.67 17.77 2.23
C GLY A 674 -3.41 16.71 3.04
N TYR A 675 -3.26 15.42 2.72
CA TYR A 675 -3.88 14.33 3.50
C TYR A 675 -3.39 14.27 4.95
N ARG A 676 -2.10 14.55 5.23
CA ARG A 676 -1.59 14.66 6.61
C ARG A 676 -2.26 15.79 7.38
N VAL A 677 -2.37 16.96 6.76
CA VAL A 677 -3.07 18.11 7.38
C VAL A 677 -4.54 17.76 7.66
N VAL A 678 -5.24 17.14 6.71
CA VAL A 678 -6.64 16.73 6.90
C VAL A 678 -6.79 15.72 8.03
N GLY A 679 -5.95 14.68 8.09
CA GLY A 679 -6.02 13.67 9.14
C GLY A 679 -5.74 14.25 10.53
N ASN A 680 -4.75 15.14 10.64
CA ASN A 680 -4.46 15.88 11.88
C ASN A 680 -5.64 16.77 12.29
N ALA A 681 -6.22 17.51 11.33
CA ALA A 681 -7.33 18.41 11.59
C ALA A 681 -8.61 17.67 12.01
N ILE A 682 -8.90 16.51 11.39
CA ILE A 682 -10.01 15.64 11.77
C ILE A 682 -9.78 15.07 13.18
N TYR A 683 -8.57 14.58 13.49
CA TYR A 683 -8.23 14.14 14.84
C TYR A 683 -8.50 15.24 15.87
N ASN A 684 -7.95 16.45 15.64
CA ASN A 684 -8.12 17.59 16.54
C ASN A 684 -9.60 17.94 16.71
N LYS A 685 -10.41 17.85 15.65
CA LYS A 685 -11.84 18.14 15.73
C LYS A 685 -12.60 17.08 16.52
N LEU A 686 -12.27 15.81 16.38
CA LEU A 686 -12.88 14.73 17.17
C LEU A 686 -12.50 14.83 18.66
N ASP A 687 -11.26 15.22 18.96
CA ASP A 687 -10.80 15.48 20.34
C ASP A 687 -11.47 16.72 20.94
N GLU A 688 -11.63 17.80 20.16
CA GLU A 688 -12.38 19.01 20.55
C GLU A 688 -13.85 18.69 20.91
N LEU A 689 -14.46 17.73 20.21
CA LEU A 689 -15.82 17.25 20.48
C LEU A 689 -15.89 16.34 21.72
N GLY A 690 -14.77 16.05 22.39
CA GLY A 690 -14.69 15.23 23.59
C GLY A 690 -14.89 13.74 23.34
N TYR A 691 -14.74 13.28 22.09
CA TYR A 691 -15.05 11.89 21.74
C TYR A 691 -14.07 10.88 22.34
N PHE A 692 -12.93 11.32 22.87
CA PHE A 692 -11.89 10.45 23.44
C PHE A 692 -11.69 10.62 24.94
N ASP A 693 -12.54 11.38 25.63
CA ASP A 693 -12.33 11.71 27.04
C ASP A 693 -12.54 10.52 28.00
N ASP A 694 -13.35 9.54 27.59
CA ASP A 694 -13.56 8.29 28.34
C ASP A 694 -12.38 7.31 28.24
N SER A 695 -11.50 7.47 27.23
CA SER A 695 -10.32 6.62 26.98
C SER A 695 -9.02 7.14 27.62
N LYS A 696 -9.06 8.29 28.33
CA LYS A 696 -7.88 8.97 28.90
C LYS A 696 -7.56 8.59 30.36
N LYS A 697 -8.06 7.46 30.88
CA LYS A 697 -7.77 7.02 32.27
C LYS A 697 -6.89 5.78 32.30
N ASP A 698 -5.58 6.02 32.35
CA ASP A 698 -4.58 5.23 33.11
C ASP A 698 -3.23 5.94 32.95
N ASP A 699 -3.03 7.07 33.65
CA ASP A 699 -1.67 7.60 33.90
C ASP A 699 -1.61 8.72 34.98
N SER A 700 -2.56 8.75 35.92
CA SER A 700 -2.56 9.74 37.01
C SER A 700 -2.58 9.08 38.39
N ASP A 701 -1.56 8.28 38.69
CA ASP A 701 -1.17 7.93 40.05
C ASP A 701 0.37 8.08 40.21
N ALA A 702 0.89 9.23 39.81
CA ALA A 702 2.16 9.72 40.32
C ALA A 702 2.27 11.23 40.14
N LYS A 703 2.32 11.94 41.28
CA LYS A 703 2.66 13.36 41.47
C LYS A 703 1.47 14.32 41.52
N ASP A 704 0.71 14.21 42.61
CA ASP A 704 0.27 15.42 43.32
C ASP A 704 1.34 15.83 44.33
N ASP A 705 1.28 17.11 44.72
CA ASP A 705 2.14 17.85 45.68
C ASP A 705 3.34 18.61 45.06
N ASP A 706 3.11 19.82 44.53
CA ASP A 706 3.22 21.03 45.37
C ASP A 706 2.75 22.33 44.66
N LYS A 707 1.75 22.98 45.29
CA LYS A 707 1.46 24.42 45.40
C LYS A 707 1.28 25.34 44.19
N LYS A 708 0.02 25.77 44.06
CA LYS A 708 -0.49 27.08 43.59
C LYS A 708 0.09 28.30 44.33
N LYS A 709 0.28 29.39 43.57
CA LYS A 709 0.10 30.85 43.83
C LYS A 709 1.02 31.60 42.84
N ASP A 710 0.71 32.71 42.19
CA ASP A 710 -0.23 33.80 42.46
C ASP A 710 -0.44 34.62 41.16
N ASP A 711 -1.47 35.45 41.17
CA ASP A 711 -2.05 36.23 40.06
C ASP A 711 -1.27 37.49 39.61
N SER A 712 -1.35 37.77 38.30
CA SER A 712 -1.64 39.08 37.65
C SER A 712 -0.68 40.30 37.69
N LYS A 713 -0.73 41.06 36.58
CA LYS A 713 -0.25 42.45 36.30
C LYS A 713 1.27 42.60 36.09
N ASP A 714 1.79 43.44 35.20
CA ASP A 714 1.32 44.74 34.71
C ASP A 714 1.97 45.11 33.35
N LYS A 715 1.44 46.18 32.73
CA LYS A 715 1.85 46.80 31.45
C LYS A 715 3.13 47.67 31.55
N SER A 716 3.57 48.11 30.35
CA SER A 716 4.43 49.29 30.03
C SER A 716 5.95 49.08 30.16
N ASP A 717 6.85 49.66 29.36
CA ASP A 717 6.84 50.88 28.54
C ASP A 717 7.75 50.78 27.30
N GLU A 718 7.41 51.63 26.32
CA GLU A 718 8.22 52.00 25.15
C GLU A 718 9.52 52.73 25.53
N GLN A 719 10.57 52.58 24.70
CA GLN A 719 11.36 53.75 24.28
C GLN A 719 12.08 53.50 22.94
N LYS A 720 11.60 54.22 21.91
CA LYS A 720 12.33 54.62 20.70
C LYS A 720 13.11 55.91 20.99
N THR A 721 14.22 56.09 20.27
CA THR A 721 14.65 57.35 19.61
C THR A 721 15.78 56.97 18.64
N ASP A 722 15.64 57.03 17.32
CA ASP A 722 15.49 58.17 16.38
C ASP A 722 16.73 59.05 16.23
N GLU A 723 17.26 59.12 15.00
CA GLU A 723 17.71 60.33 14.25
C GLU A 723 18.19 59.84 12.85
N LYS A 724 17.71 60.19 11.65
CA LYS A 724 16.94 61.28 10.99
C LYS A 724 17.85 62.16 10.10
N LYS A 725 17.34 62.42 8.87
CA LYS A 725 17.67 63.45 7.84
C LYS A 725 18.54 63.00 6.65
N SER A 726 18.33 63.46 5.41
CA SER A 726 17.25 64.22 4.74
C SER A 726 17.60 64.38 3.23
N ASP A 727 16.55 64.44 2.41
CA ASP A 727 16.29 65.24 1.20
C ASP A 727 17.12 65.22 -0.12
N ASP A 728 16.30 65.12 -1.19
CA ASP A 728 16.27 65.78 -2.51
C ASP A 728 17.40 65.60 -3.56
N SER A 729 17.05 65.03 -4.73
CA SER A 729 16.71 65.79 -5.96
C SER A 729 16.62 64.95 -7.25
N LYS A 730 15.53 65.22 -8.01
CA LYS A 730 15.33 65.38 -9.48
C LYS A 730 15.80 64.32 -10.52
N GLU A 731 14.87 64.07 -11.44
CA GLU A 731 14.90 63.34 -12.73
C GLU A 731 16.05 63.75 -13.69
N GLN A 732 16.59 62.82 -14.50
CA GLN A 732 16.18 62.54 -15.90
C GLN A 732 17.14 61.56 -16.64
N ASP A 733 16.52 60.55 -17.26
CA ASP A 733 16.77 59.87 -18.56
C ASP A 733 18.09 59.20 -19.04
N GLU A 734 17.83 58.01 -19.62
CA GLU A 734 18.42 57.29 -20.78
C GLU A 734 19.65 56.34 -20.65
N GLN A 735 19.33 55.04 -20.58
CA GLN A 735 19.59 53.93 -21.55
C GLN A 735 21.00 53.79 -22.16
N HIS A 736 21.76 52.71 -21.92
CA HIS A 736 21.81 51.39 -22.60
C HIS A 736 23.02 50.61 -21.96
N ASP A 737 23.18 49.28 -21.88
CA ASP A 737 22.77 48.14 -22.71
C ASP A 737 23.14 46.78 -22.01
N VAL A 738 22.61 45.65 -22.55
CA VAL A 738 23.04 44.21 -22.42
C VAL A 738 22.55 43.42 -21.18
N ILE A 739 21.79 42.29 -21.18
CA ILE A 739 21.10 41.36 -22.11
C ILE A 739 19.93 40.72 -21.30
N PRO A 740 18.72 40.51 -21.85
CA PRO A 740 17.74 39.56 -21.31
C PRO A 740 17.84 38.19 -22.01
N ASP A 741 18.02 37.14 -21.21
CA ASP A 741 17.84 35.75 -21.66
C ASP A 741 16.35 35.45 -21.91
N GLU A 742 16.11 34.69 -22.98
CA GLU A 742 14.82 34.36 -23.56
C GLU A 742 13.94 33.44 -22.69
N LYS A 743 12.62 33.71 -22.66
CA LYS A 743 11.49 32.77 -22.93
C LYS A 743 10.24 33.14 -22.13
N ASN A 744 9.17 33.50 -22.84
CA ASN A 744 7.78 33.08 -22.60
C ASN A 744 6.86 33.71 -23.66
N LEU A 745 6.78 33.03 -24.80
CA LEU A 745 5.76 33.18 -25.84
C LEU A 745 4.84 31.95 -25.75
N ILE A 746 3.53 32.10 -26.00
CA ILE A 746 2.68 30.98 -26.41
C ILE A 746 3.23 30.51 -27.77
N GLN A 747 4.03 29.45 -27.77
CA GLN A 747 4.46 28.80 -29.01
C GLN A 747 3.40 27.76 -29.41
N PHE A 748 2.76 27.99 -30.56
CA PHE A 748 2.16 26.90 -31.31
C PHE A 748 3.31 26.16 -31.98
N LYS A 749 3.58 24.92 -31.56
CA LYS A 749 4.59 24.10 -32.20
C LYS A 749 4.03 23.65 -33.56
N ASP A 750 4.65 24.05 -34.65
CA ASP A 750 4.44 23.39 -35.94
C ASP A 750 4.84 21.93 -35.74
N ALA A 751 3.86 21.04 -35.66
CA ALA A 751 4.08 19.60 -35.53
C ALA A 751 4.50 19.00 -36.88
N GLY A 752 5.41 19.67 -37.60
CA GLY A 752 6.09 19.18 -38.80
C GLY A 752 5.23 18.76 -39.99
N ASN A 753 3.89 18.77 -39.89
CA ASN A 753 2.98 18.26 -40.91
C ASN A 753 1.63 19.01 -40.83
N GLY A 754 1.50 20.22 -41.39
CA GLY A 754 0.36 20.50 -42.27
C GLY A 754 -0.88 21.34 -41.85
N ILE A 755 -0.94 22.03 -40.69
CA ILE A 755 -2.00 23.04 -40.44
C ILE A 755 -1.38 24.43 -40.37
N LEU A 756 -1.83 25.35 -41.24
CA LEU A 756 -1.54 26.78 -41.09
C LEU A 756 -2.73 27.43 -40.39
N LEU A 757 -2.50 27.94 -39.18
CA LEU A 757 -3.47 28.76 -38.46
C LEU A 757 -3.38 30.19 -39.00
N ASN A 758 -4.48 30.71 -39.53
CA ASN A 758 -4.48 32.00 -40.23
C ASN A 758 -4.93 33.18 -39.35
N ASP A 759 -5.50 32.93 -38.16
CA ASP A 759 -6.03 33.96 -37.27
C ASP A 759 -5.65 33.71 -35.80
N GLN A 760 -5.59 34.78 -35.00
CA GLN A 760 -5.42 34.70 -33.55
C GLN A 760 -6.71 34.20 -32.87
N LEU A 761 -6.53 33.43 -31.78
CA LEU A 761 -7.61 32.89 -30.95
C LEU A 761 -8.57 34.02 -30.52
N LYS A 762 -9.84 33.94 -30.92
CA LYS A 762 -10.90 34.83 -30.41
C LYS A 762 -11.66 34.12 -29.30
N ILE A 763 -11.50 34.61 -28.08
CA ILE A 763 -12.33 34.24 -26.92
C ILE A 763 -13.47 35.26 -26.86
N THR A 764 -14.71 34.77 -26.83
CA THR A 764 -15.91 35.62 -26.69
C THR A 764 -16.60 35.37 -25.35
N GLU A 765 -17.48 36.30 -24.94
CA GLU A 765 -18.09 36.45 -23.60
C GLU A 765 -18.90 35.24 -23.04
N LYS A 766 -18.90 34.08 -23.69
CA LYS A 766 -19.72 32.91 -23.30
C LYS A 766 -18.96 31.59 -23.24
N ASN A 767 -17.68 31.61 -22.85
CA ASN A 767 -16.84 30.39 -22.81
C ASN A 767 -16.78 29.67 -24.17
N THR A 768 -16.91 30.44 -25.24
CA THR A 768 -16.83 29.96 -26.62
C THR A 768 -15.51 30.41 -27.20
N PHE A 769 -14.71 29.46 -27.68
CA PHE A 769 -13.51 29.76 -28.45
C PHE A 769 -13.72 29.36 -29.90
N SER A 770 -13.25 30.21 -30.82
CA SER A 770 -13.24 29.91 -32.23
C SER A 770 -11.86 30.15 -32.82
N VAL A 771 -11.41 29.25 -33.68
CA VAL A 771 -10.15 29.37 -34.42
C VAL A 771 -10.37 29.01 -35.87
N LYS A 772 -9.79 29.80 -36.76
CA LYS A 772 -9.84 29.57 -38.21
C LYS A 772 -8.52 28.95 -38.67
N GLY A 773 -8.61 27.79 -39.32
CA GLY A 773 -7.44 27.05 -39.83
C GLY A 773 -7.62 26.68 -41.29
N THR A 774 -6.52 26.49 -42.00
CA THR A 774 -6.52 25.88 -43.34
C THR A 774 -5.77 24.56 -43.28
N LEU A 775 -6.44 23.47 -43.67
CA LEU A 775 -5.85 22.15 -43.77
C LEU A 775 -4.96 22.10 -45.03
N LYS A 776 -3.66 21.81 -44.94
CA LYS A 776 -2.80 21.79 -46.14
C LYS A 776 -2.80 20.44 -46.87
N ASN A 777 -2.76 19.31 -46.17
CA ASN A 777 -2.72 17.94 -46.72
C ASN A 777 -3.75 17.01 -45.99
N ILE A 778 -3.84 15.70 -46.29
CA ILE A 778 -4.82 14.73 -45.70
C ILE A 778 -4.20 13.71 -44.71
N ASP A 779 -2.89 13.75 -44.47
CA ASP A 779 -2.18 12.79 -43.61
C ASP A 779 -2.18 13.21 -42.13
N THR A 780 -2.94 12.47 -41.31
CA THR A 780 -3.04 12.47 -39.82
C THR A 780 -2.51 13.70 -39.08
N TYR A 781 -3.41 14.55 -38.59
CA TYR A 781 -3.07 15.82 -37.93
C TYR A 781 -3.33 15.83 -36.43
N GLN A 782 -2.67 16.76 -35.73
CA GLN A 782 -2.87 17.07 -34.32
C GLN A 782 -3.02 18.58 -34.14
N LEU A 783 -4.15 19.03 -33.60
CA LEU A 783 -4.30 20.38 -33.03
C LEU A 783 -4.26 20.24 -31.51
N LEU A 784 -3.21 20.76 -30.85
CA LEU A 784 -3.12 20.81 -29.39
C LEU A 784 -3.58 22.18 -28.88
N VAL A 785 -4.70 22.22 -28.18
CA VAL A 785 -5.11 23.40 -27.39
C VAL A 785 -4.78 23.12 -25.93
N HIS A 786 -3.76 23.82 -25.41
CA HIS A 786 -3.02 23.46 -24.20
C HIS A 786 -3.74 23.70 -22.87
N SER A 787 -5.04 23.90 -22.87
CA SER A 787 -5.83 24.00 -21.63
C SER A 787 -6.81 22.86 -21.41
N ASN A 788 -7.05 21.93 -22.35
CA ASN A 788 -8.00 20.81 -22.14
C ASN A 788 -7.81 19.54 -23.02
N HIS A 789 -6.64 19.30 -23.62
CA HIS A 789 -6.31 18.08 -24.39
C HIS A 789 -7.38 17.63 -25.40
N ILE A 790 -7.99 18.56 -26.15
CA ILE A 790 -8.88 18.19 -27.26
C ILE A 790 -8.02 18.00 -28.51
N ARG A 791 -8.02 16.78 -29.05
CA ARG A 791 -7.27 16.36 -30.23
C ARG A 791 -8.24 16.19 -31.40
N LEU A 792 -7.95 16.87 -32.50
CA LEU A 792 -8.60 16.64 -33.79
C LEU A 792 -7.68 15.80 -34.67
N GLU A 793 -8.17 14.67 -35.17
CA GLU A 793 -7.43 13.82 -36.12
C GLU A 793 -8.21 13.66 -37.41
N THR A 794 -7.52 13.52 -38.54
CA THR A 794 -8.13 13.08 -39.79
C THR A 794 -7.59 11.72 -40.18
N GLN A 795 -8.47 10.78 -40.55
CA GLN A 795 -8.01 9.49 -41.08
C GLN A 795 -7.38 9.67 -42.47
N ALA A 796 -6.16 9.14 -42.61
CA ALA A 796 -5.40 9.20 -43.85
C ALA A 796 -6.20 8.61 -45.02
N GLY A 797 -6.24 9.35 -46.14
CA GLY A 797 -6.98 8.98 -47.36
C GLY A 797 -8.48 9.29 -47.37
N THR A 798 -9.14 9.52 -46.23
CA THR A 798 -10.60 9.77 -46.17
C THR A 798 -10.96 11.19 -45.77
N GLY A 799 -10.11 11.89 -45.02
CA GLY A 799 -10.39 13.25 -44.52
C GLY A 799 -11.41 13.28 -43.38
N ARG A 800 -11.79 12.13 -42.81
CA ARG A 800 -12.80 12.02 -41.75
C ARG A 800 -12.26 12.51 -40.41
N VAL A 801 -13.02 13.37 -39.71
CA VAL A 801 -12.60 14.02 -38.46
C VAL A 801 -12.91 13.16 -37.23
N PHE A 802 -11.94 13.05 -36.33
CA PHE A 802 -12.04 12.43 -35.01
C PHE A 802 -11.79 13.48 -33.94
N VAL A 803 -12.53 13.41 -32.83
CA VAL A 803 -12.35 14.28 -31.67
C VAL A 803 -12.00 13.41 -30.47
N GLN A 804 -10.88 13.69 -29.81
CA GLN A 804 -10.44 12.98 -28.61
C GLN A 804 -10.21 13.97 -27.47
N GLY A 805 -10.65 13.61 -26.26
CA GLY A 805 -10.40 14.36 -25.01
C GLY A 805 -9.84 13.44 -23.92
N ASN A 806 -9.53 13.98 -22.74
CA ASN A 806 -9.05 13.18 -21.61
C ASN A 806 -10.06 12.09 -21.22
N GLY A 807 -9.75 10.84 -21.59
CA GLY A 807 -10.56 9.66 -21.28
C GLY A 807 -11.70 9.35 -22.24
N TRP A 808 -11.85 10.06 -23.37
CA TRP A 808 -12.89 9.78 -24.35
C TRP A 808 -12.48 10.10 -25.80
N SER A 809 -13.11 9.44 -26.75
CA SER A 809 -12.94 9.69 -28.19
C SER A 809 -14.28 9.54 -28.90
N ALA A 810 -14.60 10.46 -29.81
CA ALA A 810 -15.79 10.43 -30.64
C ALA A 810 -15.40 10.46 -32.12
N GLU A 811 -15.87 9.48 -32.88
CA GLU A 811 -15.84 9.54 -34.33
C GLU A 811 -16.95 10.47 -34.83
N THR A 812 -16.65 11.33 -35.80
CA THR A 812 -17.65 12.23 -36.38
C THR A 812 -17.99 11.81 -37.81
N ASN A 813 -19.15 12.28 -38.31
CA ASN A 813 -19.53 12.14 -39.71
C ASN A 813 -19.07 13.34 -40.56
N HIS A 814 -18.20 14.20 -40.02
CA HIS A 814 -17.70 15.39 -40.69
C HIS A 814 -16.36 15.10 -41.37
N TYR A 815 -16.16 15.69 -42.56
CA TYR A 815 -15.01 15.42 -43.43
C TYR A 815 -14.39 16.74 -43.90
N LEU A 816 -13.07 16.85 -43.82
CA LEU A 816 -12.29 17.99 -44.30
C LEU A 816 -11.39 17.59 -45.48
N LYS A 817 -11.23 18.49 -46.45
CA LYS A 817 -10.38 18.29 -47.63
C LYS A 817 -9.05 19.05 -47.50
N ALA A 818 -7.99 18.53 -48.10
CA ALA A 818 -6.75 19.30 -48.29
C ALA A 818 -7.05 20.64 -48.99
N GLY A 819 -6.42 21.71 -48.50
CA GLY A 819 -6.64 23.10 -48.90
C GLY A 819 -7.87 23.76 -48.30
N GLN A 820 -8.76 23.04 -47.61
CA GLN A 820 -9.98 23.61 -47.06
C GLN A 820 -9.68 24.51 -45.85
N THR A 821 -10.26 25.71 -45.88
CA THR A 821 -10.31 26.57 -44.69
C THR A 821 -11.57 26.26 -43.90
N PHE A 822 -11.43 26.09 -42.59
CA PHE A 822 -12.52 25.77 -41.69
C PHE A 822 -12.42 26.61 -40.42
N THR A 823 -13.54 26.78 -39.73
CA THR A 823 -13.64 27.42 -38.43
C THR A 823 -14.00 26.38 -37.39
N PHE A 824 -13.06 26.05 -36.50
CA PHE A 824 -13.35 25.23 -35.34
C PHE A 824 -13.93 26.10 -34.24
N THR A 825 -15.00 25.64 -33.59
CA THR A 825 -15.58 26.32 -32.43
C THR A 825 -15.88 25.31 -31.33
N GLN A 826 -15.46 25.58 -30.11
CA GLN A 826 -15.98 24.89 -28.93
C GLN A 826 -16.82 25.86 -28.12
N SER A 827 -17.98 25.40 -27.68
CA SER A 827 -18.87 26.13 -26.78
C SER A 827 -19.45 25.17 -25.72
N PRO A 828 -20.15 25.67 -24.69
CA PRO A 828 -20.89 24.83 -23.76
C PRO A 828 -21.92 23.92 -24.42
N GLU A 829 -22.40 24.28 -25.62
CA GLU A 829 -23.39 23.51 -26.36
C GLU A 829 -22.78 22.38 -27.20
N GLY A 830 -21.46 22.32 -27.38
CA GLY A 830 -20.82 21.32 -28.23
C GLY A 830 -19.52 21.76 -28.89
N ILE A 831 -18.97 20.86 -29.69
CA ILE A 831 -17.84 21.11 -30.60
C ILE A 831 -18.38 21.23 -32.02
N PHE A 832 -17.92 22.24 -32.74
CA PHE A 832 -18.43 22.63 -34.05
C PHE A 832 -17.30 22.82 -35.07
N ILE A 833 -17.57 22.50 -36.33
CA ILE A 833 -16.73 22.87 -37.48
C ILE A 833 -17.62 23.58 -38.50
N ASP A 834 -17.22 24.78 -38.92
CA ASP A 834 -17.98 25.65 -39.84
C ASP A 834 -19.45 25.86 -39.43
N GLY A 835 -19.70 25.83 -38.11
CA GLY A 835 -21.03 26.00 -37.51
C GLY A 835 -21.87 24.71 -37.40
N GLU A 836 -21.39 23.58 -37.93
CA GLU A 836 -22.03 22.27 -37.75
C GLU A 836 -21.53 21.61 -36.45
N LYS A 837 -22.46 21.16 -35.60
CA LYS A 837 -22.12 20.46 -34.35
C LYS A 837 -21.66 19.03 -34.66
N ILE A 838 -20.42 18.72 -34.30
CA ILE A 838 -19.79 17.41 -34.61
C ILE A 838 -19.63 16.51 -33.38
N ALA A 839 -19.70 17.07 -32.17
CA ALA A 839 -19.70 16.31 -30.92
C ALA A 839 -20.36 17.09 -29.77
N ASP A 840 -20.97 16.38 -28.82
CA ASP A 840 -21.35 16.93 -27.52
C ASP A 840 -20.11 17.11 -26.64
N VAL A 841 -20.10 18.14 -25.79
CA VAL A 841 -19.12 18.21 -24.71
C VAL A 841 -19.62 17.27 -23.60
N PHE A 842 -18.92 16.17 -23.37
CA PHE A 842 -19.21 15.30 -22.22
C PHE A 842 -18.99 16.11 -20.94
N TYR A 843 -20.07 16.36 -20.20
CA TYR A 843 -20.11 17.17 -18.99
C TYR A 843 -19.10 16.68 -17.95
N ASN A 844 -17.99 17.41 -17.79
CA ASN A 844 -17.26 17.57 -16.52
C ASN A 844 -16.17 18.67 -16.55
N TYR A 845 -16.31 19.71 -17.37
CA TYR A 845 -15.32 20.80 -17.42
C TYR A 845 -15.99 22.17 -17.43
N ASN A 846 -15.89 22.89 -16.31
CA ASN A 846 -16.25 24.31 -16.24
C ASN A 846 -15.13 25.15 -16.83
N PHE A 847 -15.45 25.93 -17.87
CA PHE A 847 -14.59 26.91 -18.53
C PHE A 847 -14.50 28.23 -17.73
N THR A 848 -13.98 28.26 -16.51
CA THR A 848 -13.87 29.54 -15.76
C THR A 848 -12.45 30.08 -15.61
N ASP A 849 -11.41 29.36 -16.00
CA ASP A 849 -10.03 29.81 -15.85
C ASP A 849 -9.36 30.21 -17.17
N THR A 850 -9.93 31.20 -17.86
CA THR A 850 -9.16 31.94 -18.88
C THR A 850 -9.14 33.43 -18.56
N TRP A 851 -8.08 33.90 -17.89
CA TRP A 851 -7.77 35.33 -17.83
C TRP A 851 -6.81 35.66 -18.98
N LEU A 852 -7.30 36.45 -19.95
CA LEU A 852 -6.47 37.18 -20.91
C LEU A 852 -5.53 38.13 -20.16
N LYS A 853 -4.22 38.05 -20.39
CA LYS A 853 -3.28 39.13 -20.04
C LYS A 853 -2.82 39.78 -21.35
N ILE A 854 -3.36 40.97 -21.64
CA ILE A 854 -3.00 41.78 -22.81
C ILE A 854 -1.70 42.53 -22.46
N ASP A 855 -0.65 42.33 -23.24
CA ASP A 855 0.56 43.17 -23.20
C ASP A 855 0.26 44.49 -23.93
N THR A 856 0.06 45.57 -23.17
CA THR A 856 -0.22 46.91 -23.70
C THR A 856 0.99 47.58 -24.35
N ASN A 857 2.19 46.98 -24.30
CA ASN A 857 3.40 47.56 -24.88
C ASN A 857 3.67 47.11 -26.33
N LYS A 858 2.78 46.30 -26.92
CA LYS A 858 2.91 45.82 -28.31
C LYS A 858 1.72 46.10 -29.23
N ILE A 859 0.74 46.91 -28.80
CA ILE A 859 -0.40 47.27 -29.65
C ILE A 859 -0.42 48.78 -29.88
N LYS A 860 -0.11 49.21 -31.11
CA LYS A 860 -0.60 50.49 -31.65
C LYS A 860 -2.11 50.35 -31.82
N LEU A 861 -2.89 50.93 -30.91
CA LEU A 861 -4.33 51.10 -31.08
C LEU A 861 -4.57 52.29 -32.02
N ASP A 862 -5.18 52.04 -33.18
CA ASP A 862 -5.81 53.07 -33.99
C ASP A 862 -7.12 53.48 -33.29
N TYR A 863 -7.15 54.72 -32.78
CA TYR A 863 -8.18 55.24 -31.87
C TYR A 863 -9.48 55.67 -32.58
N ALA A 864 -9.71 55.27 -33.83
CA ALA A 864 -10.81 55.79 -34.65
C ALA A 864 -12.09 54.93 -34.69
N ALA A 865 -12.13 53.77 -34.02
CA ALA A 865 -13.28 52.85 -34.11
C ALA A 865 -13.90 52.45 -32.76
N LEU A 866 -14.01 53.39 -31.83
CA LEU A 866 -14.80 53.24 -30.61
C LEU A 866 -15.57 54.53 -30.30
N ILE A 867 -16.50 54.86 -31.21
CA ILE A 867 -17.84 55.36 -30.87
C ILE A 867 -18.83 54.33 -31.41
#